data_AF-C6LVJ2-F1
#
_entry.id   AF-C6LVJ2-F1
#
_cell.length_a   1.000
_cell.length_b   1.000
_cell.length_c   1.000
_cell.angle_alpha   90.00
_cell.angle_beta   90.00
_cell.angle_gamma   90.00
#
_symmetry.space_group_name_H-M   'P 1'
#
loop_
_entity.id
_entity.type
_entity.pdbx_description
1 polymer ?
#
loop_
_entity_poly.entity_id
_entity_poly.type
_entity_poly.pdbx_seq_one_letter_code
_entity_poly.pdbx_strand_id
1 'polypeptide(L)'
;MGRSTIQVHARVRPPGANPAMKVTGSVKENYSIDYTDNRLGLVVNNPGVGRKDHTFTFDHIYDPQSTQEEVYNRLAQPVITDFINGFNCTIFAYGQTGSGKSYTMTGGSGSYNDRGLMPRALEQVFGFVANSTETREYEVWLSYIQIFNEIGYDLLGIPGESNPRLEDLPRVTLQEDSEGALHVRGLSAHKANNVEGALNILWNGDLNRVVCATSQNQASSRSHCIFTIHIRSREPGSDVVRQSKFNFVDLAGSERVAKTHADGAILQQARYINQSLFYLEQVIHALGKKKTDPDCHVPYRNSMMTMFLRDSIGGNCRTIMLATIAVETQNMNESVSTAQFAMSVGQIENKASINEDIDPKLLIKRLKAENKALKEELKLLKEGSSANAARILNDDDMEYVRSLLDIFIADHSIMTLDVGSWIRLQYALRLMRDRLAEGVGPTLTKPDETEINRLRLLLQQRDAEVEVLTNMIGGDQARPQVTASNGPMYTYDNIENDYSINVPSHQTDLRYPFDESGSPHQSASTLPVMPVTRFPTEKQLGSNTNEHTASVKSRDSSQDQGQMLRTDLLSDPLKYASIDVSHLTTKDLQDEKGIFKAFLESYYNKDMLNQNKATLSTMYKEVKALAEVVTKSKESADSLKQQIFVIVERSGNETEETDLLKKNLAQTAVEYKTAIEQLKVLKVQVNSLESSLEQSKKDIKMHFVAWYKQAATAIATRENRIKASIQETTASNAQDIDKDIAEFYQLSSQIKGLN
;
A
#
# COMPACT_ATOMS: atom_id res chain seq x y z
N MET A 1 -12.97 -23.38 -6.20
CA MET A 1 -12.61 -23.43 -4.76
C MET A 1 -11.69 -24.62 -4.53
N GLY A 2 -10.58 -24.44 -3.83
CA GLY A 2 -9.71 -25.56 -3.43
C GLY A 2 -9.80 -25.81 -1.93
N ARG A 3 -9.99 -27.07 -1.52
CA ARG A 3 -9.63 -27.48 -0.15
C ARG A 3 -8.14 -27.80 -0.14
N SER A 4 -7.42 -27.24 0.80
CA SER A 4 -6.01 -27.59 1.05
C SER A 4 -5.76 -27.58 2.55
N THR A 5 -4.97 -28.53 3.04
CA THR A 5 -4.43 -28.47 4.40
C THR A 5 -3.50 -27.27 4.55
N ILE A 6 -3.35 -26.77 5.78
CA ILE A 6 -2.31 -25.79 6.12
C ILE A 6 -0.95 -26.47 5.93
N GLN A 7 -0.06 -25.85 5.14
CA GLN A 7 1.30 -26.38 4.96
C GLN A 7 2.16 -26.07 6.19
N VAL A 8 3.10 -26.96 6.52
CA VAL A 8 3.90 -26.88 7.74
C VAL A 8 5.37 -27.11 7.40
N HIS A 9 6.16 -26.05 7.45
CA HIS A 9 7.60 -26.09 7.24
C HIS A 9 8.32 -25.98 8.59
N ALA A 10 9.46 -26.64 8.75
CA ALA A 10 10.36 -26.45 9.89
C ALA A 10 11.59 -25.63 9.49
N ARG A 11 12.08 -24.75 10.38
CA ARG A 11 13.40 -24.10 10.25
C ARG A 11 14.24 -24.34 11.49
N VAL A 12 15.35 -25.06 11.34
CA VAL A 12 16.31 -25.34 12.40
C VAL A 12 17.30 -24.18 12.49
N ARG A 13 17.31 -23.43 13.60
CA ARG A 13 18.25 -22.32 13.78
C ARG A 13 19.68 -22.86 13.94
N PRO A 14 20.71 -22.27 13.29
CA PRO A 14 22.10 -22.59 13.56
C PRO A 14 22.45 -22.47 15.06
N PRO A 15 23.11 -23.50 15.66
CA PRO A 15 23.46 -23.49 17.09
C PRO A 15 24.29 -22.27 17.48
N GLY A 16 23.95 -21.61 18.58
CA GLY A 16 24.70 -20.46 19.09
C GLY A 16 24.53 -19.15 18.29
N ALA A 17 23.79 -19.15 17.17
CA ALA A 17 23.46 -17.93 16.43
C ALA A 17 22.60 -16.93 17.23
N ASN A 18 22.06 -17.34 18.38
CA ASN A 18 21.49 -16.46 19.39
C ASN A 18 22.43 -16.40 20.61
N PRO A 19 23.17 -15.30 20.85
CA PRO A 19 24.12 -15.18 21.96
C PRO A 19 23.49 -15.32 23.37
N ALA A 20 22.17 -15.13 23.51
CA ALA A 20 21.47 -15.34 24.78
C ALA A 20 21.24 -16.84 25.09
N MET A 21 21.43 -17.73 24.12
CA MET A 21 21.25 -19.18 24.28
C MET A 21 22.61 -19.88 24.36
N LYS A 22 23.02 -20.22 25.59
CA LYS A 22 24.26 -20.96 25.83
C LYS A 22 24.22 -22.33 25.15
N VAL A 23 25.19 -22.57 24.26
CA VAL A 23 25.44 -23.89 23.69
C VAL A 23 26.20 -24.74 24.71
N THR A 24 25.67 -25.90 25.07
CA THR A 24 26.30 -26.85 26.01
C THR A 24 26.24 -28.27 25.46
N GLY A 25 27.42 -28.91 25.36
CA GLY A 25 27.55 -30.26 24.81
C GLY A 25 27.49 -30.34 23.28
N SER A 26 27.39 -31.57 22.77
CA SER A 26 27.37 -31.89 21.34
C SER A 26 25.98 -31.69 20.74
N VAL A 27 25.71 -30.51 20.19
CA VAL A 27 24.39 -30.20 19.56
C VAL A 27 24.09 -31.09 18.35
N LYS A 28 25.10 -31.72 17.72
CA LYS A 28 24.90 -32.67 16.63
C LYS A 28 24.18 -33.97 17.04
N GLU A 29 24.12 -34.28 18.34
CA GLU A 29 23.39 -35.45 18.86
C GLU A 29 21.95 -35.12 19.26
N ASN A 30 21.58 -33.83 19.30
CA ASN A 30 20.25 -33.39 19.70
C ASN A 30 19.21 -33.47 18.55
N TYR A 31 19.63 -33.51 17.28
CA TYR A 31 18.71 -33.53 16.15
C TYR A 31 19.31 -34.25 14.93
N SER A 32 18.43 -34.69 14.02
CA SER A 32 18.79 -35.21 12.71
C SER A 32 17.79 -34.72 11.65
N ILE A 33 18.25 -34.57 10.40
CA ILE A 33 17.41 -34.20 9.27
C ILE A 33 17.56 -35.28 8.20
N ASP A 34 16.44 -35.91 7.85
CA ASP A 34 16.29 -36.76 6.68
C ASP A 34 15.66 -35.92 5.56
N TYR A 35 16.48 -35.57 4.58
CA TYR A 35 16.09 -34.76 3.42
C TYR A 35 15.27 -35.55 2.38
N THR A 36 15.17 -36.87 2.49
CA THR A 36 14.40 -37.70 1.54
C THR A 36 12.93 -37.76 1.93
N ASP A 37 12.63 -38.16 3.17
CA ASP A 37 11.25 -38.20 3.69
C ASP A 37 10.83 -36.90 4.40
N ASN A 38 11.63 -35.81 4.32
CA ASN A 38 11.46 -34.55 5.07
C ASN A 38 11.17 -34.78 6.56
N ARG A 39 11.97 -35.63 7.22
CA ARG A 39 11.82 -35.95 8.66
C ARG A 39 12.84 -35.22 9.53
N LEU A 40 12.34 -34.59 10.58
CA LEU A 40 13.13 -33.99 11.65
C LEU A 40 13.12 -34.92 12.87
N GLY A 41 14.28 -35.50 13.18
CA GLY A 41 14.54 -36.16 14.45
C GLY A 41 14.93 -35.14 15.52
N LEU A 42 14.36 -35.25 16.71
CA LEU A 42 14.67 -34.44 17.90
C LEU A 42 14.89 -35.36 19.11
N VAL A 43 16.04 -35.23 19.77
CA VAL A 43 16.46 -36.07 20.90
C VAL A 43 16.38 -35.27 22.20
N VAL A 44 15.64 -35.80 23.17
CA VAL A 44 15.45 -35.21 24.50
C VAL A 44 16.11 -36.08 25.56
N ASN A 45 17.18 -35.58 26.17
CA ASN A 45 17.90 -36.25 27.26
C ASN A 45 17.47 -35.64 28.61
N ASN A 46 16.42 -36.19 29.22
CA ASN A 46 15.89 -35.69 30.50
C ASN A 46 16.49 -36.48 31.69
N PRO A 47 17.14 -35.82 32.68
CA PRO A 47 17.69 -36.49 33.87
C PRO A 47 16.64 -37.36 34.58
N GLY A 48 17.01 -38.58 34.95
CA GLY A 48 16.13 -39.56 35.60
C GLY A 48 15.05 -40.20 34.72
N VAL A 49 14.75 -39.63 33.54
CA VAL A 49 13.76 -40.16 32.57
C VAL A 49 14.43 -40.88 31.40
N GLY A 50 15.69 -40.55 31.11
CA GLY A 50 16.48 -41.13 30.02
C GLY A 50 16.33 -40.38 28.70
N ARG A 51 16.92 -40.96 27.65
CA ARG A 51 16.86 -40.45 26.28
C ARG A 51 15.51 -40.79 25.64
N LYS A 52 14.89 -39.81 24.98
CA LYS A 52 13.70 -39.99 24.14
C LYS A 52 13.93 -39.37 22.76
N ASP A 53 13.70 -40.18 21.73
CA ASP A 53 13.84 -39.78 20.34
C ASP A 53 12.44 -39.55 19.75
N HIS A 54 12.24 -38.38 19.16
CA HIS A 54 10.99 -37.97 18.53
C HIS A 54 11.24 -37.69 17.04
N THR A 55 10.33 -38.10 16.17
CA THR A 55 10.44 -37.87 14.72
C THR A 55 9.17 -37.22 14.19
N PHE A 56 9.33 -36.17 13.37
CA PHE A 56 8.25 -35.37 12.81
C PHE A 56 8.43 -35.25 11.29
N THR A 57 7.36 -35.27 10.51
CA THR A 57 7.40 -35.14 9.04
C THR A 57 6.81 -33.79 8.65
N PHE A 58 7.55 -32.99 7.87
CA PHE A 58 7.15 -31.65 7.45
C PHE A 58 7.01 -31.58 5.92
N ASP A 59 6.27 -30.60 5.39
CA ASP A 59 6.24 -30.33 3.94
C ASP A 59 7.65 -29.92 3.44
N HIS A 60 8.43 -29.27 4.30
CA HIS A 60 9.86 -29.04 4.10
C HIS A 60 10.61 -28.75 5.40
N ILE A 61 11.92 -29.02 5.43
CA ILE A 61 12.82 -28.67 6.53
C ILE A 61 13.95 -27.81 5.99
N TYR A 62 14.05 -26.58 6.50
CA TYR A 62 15.21 -25.71 6.37
C TYR A 62 16.22 -26.05 7.48
N ASP A 63 17.44 -26.31 7.07
CA ASP A 63 18.55 -26.69 7.94
C ASP A 63 19.28 -25.45 8.54
N PRO A 64 20.30 -25.65 9.40
CA PRO A 64 21.12 -24.57 9.93
C PRO A 64 21.84 -23.64 8.94
N GLN A 65 22.04 -24.06 7.69
CA GLN A 65 22.74 -23.28 6.66
C GLN A 65 21.78 -22.54 5.72
N SER A 66 20.51 -22.95 5.70
CA SER A 66 19.45 -22.44 4.83
C SER A 66 19.25 -20.92 4.98
N THR A 67 19.63 -20.20 3.92
CA THR A 67 19.65 -18.74 3.84
C THR A 67 18.25 -18.13 3.88
N GLN A 68 18.18 -16.83 4.13
CA GLN A 68 16.92 -16.07 4.03
C GLN A 68 16.29 -16.15 2.62
N GLU A 69 17.12 -16.31 1.58
CA GLU A 69 16.68 -16.38 0.20
C GLU A 69 16.10 -17.73 -0.17
N GLU A 70 16.75 -18.83 0.21
CA GLU A 70 16.21 -20.19 0.01
C GLU A 70 14.91 -20.40 0.78
N VAL A 71 14.83 -19.87 2.01
CA VAL A 71 13.60 -19.84 2.80
C VAL A 71 12.51 -19.04 2.09
N TYR A 72 12.82 -17.84 1.60
CA TYR A 72 11.85 -17.00 0.88
C TYR A 72 11.34 -17.65 -0.42
N ASN A 73 12.26 -18.12 -1.28
CA ASN A 73 11.96 -18.71 -2.58
C ASN A 73 11.11 -19.99 -2.45
N ARG A 74 11.26 -20.75 -1.36
CA ARG A 74 10.52 -22.01 -1.14
C ARG A 74 9.29 -21.88 -0.23
N LEU A 75 9.20 -20.85 0.61
CA LEU A 75 8.07 -20.62 1.52
C LEU A 75 7.06 -19.59 0.98
N ALA A 76 7.55 -18.42 0.53
CA ALA A 76 6.71 -17.25 0.28
C ALA A 76 6.51 -16.94 -1.20
N GLN A 77 7.54 -17.12 -2.04
CA GLN A 77 7.46 -16.84 -3.47
C GLN A 77 6.28 -17.53 -4.19
N PRO A 78 5.93 -18.81 -3.92
CA PRO A 78 4.75 -19.45 -4.53
C PRO A 78 3.43 -18.87 -4.03
N VAL A 79 3.38 -18.51 -2.73
CA VAL A 79 2.18 -17.95 -2.09
C VAL A 79 1.91 -16.52 -2.58
N ILE A 80 2.97 -15.77 -2.94
CA ILE A 80 2.82 -14.42 -3.52
C ILE A 80 2.12 -14.47 -4.89
N THR A 81 2.32 -15.53 -5.68
CA THR A 81 1.55 -15.74 -6.92
C THR A 81 0.07 -15.96 -6.64
N ASP A 82 -0.30 -16.77 -5.66
CA ASP A 82 -1.70 -16.94 -5.24
C ASP A 82 -2.29 -15.63 -4.67
N PHE A 83 -1.52 -14.87 -3.88
CA PHE A 83 -1.91 -13.55 -3.37
C PHE A 83 -2.24 -12.57 -4.50
N ILE A 84 -1.35 -12.44 -5.50
CA ILE A 84 -1.54 -11.57 -6.67
C ILE A 84 -2.76 -12.02 -7.50
N ASN A 85 -2.99 -13.33 -7.61
CA ASN A 85 -4.18 -13.91 -8.24
C ASN A 85 -5.48 -13.71 -7.44
N GLY A 86 -5.43 -13.09 -6.26
CA GLY A 86 -6.61 -12.69 -5.48
C GLY A 86 -7.00 -13.66 -4.37
N PHE A 87 -6.16 -14.64 -4.00
CA PHE A 87 -6.37 -15.45 -2.80
C PHE A 87 -5.87 -14.71 -1.55
N ASN A 88 -6.60 -14.79 -0.43
CA ASN A 88 -6.03 -14.40 0.87
C ASN A 88 -4.89 -15.35 1.24
N CYS A 89 -3.83 -14.81 1.82
CA CYS A 89 -2.62 -15.54 2.17
C CYS A 89 -2.15 -15.20 3.60
N THR A 90 -1.60 -16.18 4.31
CA THR A 90 -1.03 -16.00 5.65
C THR A 90 0.19 -16.90 5.83
N ILE A 91 1.33 -16.34 6.22
CA ILE A 91 2.46 -17.10 6.77
C ILE A 91 2.62 -16.72 8.23
N PHE A 92 2.65 -17.70 9.13
CA PHE A 92 2.87 -17.47 10.56
C PHE A 92 4.04 -18.27 11.13
N ALA A 93 4.89 -17.61 11.90
CA ALA A 93 6.02 -18.22 12.59
C ALA A 93 5.64 -18.57 14.03
N TYR A 94 5.95 -19.79 14.47
CA TYR A 94 5.65 -20.29 15.81
C TYR A 94 6.86 -21.05 16.39
N GLY A 95 7.03 -20.98 17.71
CA GLY A 95 8.14 -21.56 18.47
C GLY A 95 8.59 -20.64 19.60
N GLN A 96 9.57 -21.07 20.40
CA GLN A 96 9.99 -20.32 21.59
C GLN A 96 10.63 -18.95 21.26
N THR A 97 10.76 -18.06 22.24
CA THR A 97 11.60 -16.86 22.14
C THR A 97 13.03 -17.24 21.76
N GLY A 98 13.63 -16.53 20.79
CA GLY A 98 15.00 -16.79 20.36
C GLY A 98 15.21 -18.00 19.43
N SER A 99 14.14 -18.64 18.96
CA SER A 99 14.19 -19.73 17.97
C SER A 99 14.35 -19.26 16.52
N GLY A 100 14.07 -18.00 16.20
CA GLY A 100 14.27 -17.43 14.85
C GLY A 100 13.03 -16.87 14.14
N LYS A 101 11.88 -16.76 14.81
CA LYS A 101 10.62 -16.20 14.25
C LYS A 101 10.81 -14.83 13.59
N SER A 102 11.16 -13.81 14.36
CA SER A 102 11.38 -12.43 13.89
C SER A 102 12.53 -12.30 12.90
N TYR A 103 13.59 -13.10 13.07
CA TYR A 103 14.68 -13.16 12.09
C TYR A 103 14.19 -13.69 10.73
N THR A 104 13.25 -14.65 10.71
CA THR A 104 12.67 -15.11 9.44
C THR A 104 11.68 -14.11 8.86
N MET A 105 10.81 -13.51 9.69
CA MET A 105 9.79 -12.57 9.22
C MET A 105 10.38 -11.22 8.77
N THR A 106 11.11 -10.55 9.65
CA THR A 106 11.67 -9.21 9.44
C THR A 106 13.05 -9.28 8.80
N GLY A 107 13.94 -10.09 9.37
CA GLY A 107 15.36 -10.19 9.00
C GLY A 107 16.33 -9.81 10.10
N GLY A 108 17.61 -9.86 9.80
CA GLY A 108 18.68 -9.26 10.60
C GLY A 108 19.04 -7.86 10.12
N SER A 109 19.50 -7.00 11.03
CA SER A 109 19.93 -5.62 10.72
C SER A 109 21.37 -5.50 10.22
N GLY A 110 22.10 -6.61 10.09
CA GLY A 110 23.53 -6.62 9.75
C GLY A 110 23.86 -6.55 8.25
N SER A 111 22.95 -7.00 7.37
CA SER A 111 23.18 -7.08 5.92
C SER A 111 21.89 -7.00 5.11
N TYR A 112 21.98 -6.52 3.86
CA TYR A 112 20.88 -6.58 2.89
C TYR A 112 20.42 -8.03 2.60
N ASN A 113 21.34 -9.00 2.73
CA ASN A 113 21.04 -10.42 2.50
C ASN A 113 20.26 -11.04 3.67
N ASP A 114 20.42 -10.51 4.90
CA ASP A 114 19.74 -10.99 6.11
C ASP A 114 18.26 -10.60 6.18
N ARG A 115 17.76 -9.82 5.22
CA ARG A 115 16.36 -9.40 5.13
C ARG A 115 15.42 -10.61 4.97
N GLY A 116 14.37 -10.64 5.80
CA GLY A 116 13.43 -11.75 5.92
C GLY A 116 12.31 -11.74 4.87
N LEU A 117 11.23 -12.45 5.19
CA LEU A 117 10.09 -12.65 4.29
C LEU A 117 9.38 -11.34 3.92
N MET A 118 9.09 -10.47 4.89
CA MET A 118 8.32 -9.23 4.67
C MET A 118 8.96 -8.27 3.64
N PRO A 119 10.24 -7.85 3.79
CA PRO A 119 10.85 -6.94 2.81
C PRO A 119 11.01 -7.57 1.41
N ARG A 120 11.33 -8.86 1.33
CA ARG A 120 11.44 -9.59 0.04
C ARG A 120 10.07 -9.73 -0.65
N ALA A 121 9.01 -9.94 0.12
CA ALA A 121 7.64 -9.98 -0.39
C ALA A 121 7.20 -8.63 -0.98
N LEU A 122 7.57 -7.51 -0.34
CA LEU A 122 7.32 -6.17 -0.90
C LEU A 122 8.08 -5.96 -2.22
N GLU A 123 9.34 -6.38 -2.31
CA GLU A 123 10.12 -6.34 -3.55
C GLU A 123 9.47 -7.17 -4.68
N GLN A 124 9.00 -8.38 -4.41
CA GLN A 124 8.32 -9.20 -5.43
C GLN A 124 6.93 -8.65 -5.82
N VAL A 125 6.15 -8.14 -4.87
CA VAL A 125 4.81 -7.57 -5.16
C VAL A 125 4.93 -6.31 -6.02
N PHE A 126 5.82 -5.38 -5.68
CA PHE A 126 6.07 -4.20 -6.53
C PHE A 126 6.77 -4.57 -7.84
N GLY A 127 7.65 -5.59 -7.83
CA GLY A 127 8.25 -6.16 -9.03
C GLY A 127 7.21 -6.75 -10.00
N PHE A 128 6.15 -7.38 -9.50
CA PHE A 128 5.02 -7.82 -10.33
C PHE A 128 4.22 -6.62 -10.85
N VAL A 129 3.79 -5.71 -9.96
CA VAL A 129 2.96 -4.55 -10.34
C VAL A 129 3.65 -3.66 -11.39
N ALA A 130 4.96 -3.46 -11.29
CA ALA A 130 5.74 -2.67 -12.25
C ALA A 130 5.98 -3.37 -13.61
N ASN A 131 5.89 -4.71 -13.67
CA ASN A 131 6.09 -5.49 -14.90
C ASN A 131 4.77 -6.07 -15.45
N SER A 132 3.62 -5.76 -14.85
CA SER A 132 2.33 -6.28 -15.31
C SER A 132 1.98 -5.71 -16.67
N THR A 133 1.90 -6.58 -17.68
CA THR A 133 1.40 -6.26 -19.03
C THR A 133 -0.12 -6.39 -19.13
N GLU A 134 -0.80 -6.84 -18.07
CA GLU A 134 -2.26 -6.83 -18.00
C GLU A 134 -2.76 -5.38 -17.91
N THR A 135 -3.95 -5.12 -18.45
CA THR A 135 -4.58 -3.80 -18.36
C THR A 135 -5.00 -3.41 -16.94
N ARG A 136 -4.82 -4.28 -15.95
CA ARG A 136 -5.30 -4.13 -14.57
C ARG A 136 -4.62 -2.97 -13.84
N GLU A 137 -5.44 -2.11 -13.26
CA GLU A 137 -5.05 -1.13 -12.25
C GLU A 137 -4.78 -1.87 -10.93
N TYR A 138 -3.66 -1.58 -10.25
CA TYR A 138 -3.32 -2.16 -8.94
C TYR A 138 -3.10 -1.06 -7.89
N GLU A 139 -3.58 -1.28 -6.67
CA GLU A 139 -3.24 -0.50 -5.48
C GLU A 139 -2.69 -1.42 -4.39
N VAL A 140 -1.57 -1.03 -3.77
CA VAL A 140 -0.97 -1.73 -2.63
C VAL A 140 -1.12 -0.87 -1.38
N TRP A 141 -1.68 -1.46 -0.32
CA TRP A 141 -1.90 -0.82 0.97
C TRP A 141 -1.31 -1.68 2.09
N LEU A 142 -0.73 -1.05 3.13
CA LEU A 142 -0.02 -1.74 4.21
C LEU A 142 -0.63 -1.39 5.57
N SER A 143 -0.90 -2.40 6.40
CA SER A 143 -1.33 -2.22 7.80
C SER A 143 -0.47 -3.07 8.74
N TYR A 144 -0.13 -2.57 9.93
CA TYR A 144 0.74 -3.29 10.87
C TYR A 144 0.19 -3.19 12.30
N ILE A 145 -0.23 -4.32 12.88
CA ILE A 145 -0.81 -4.39 14.23
C ILE A 145 0.11 -5.16 15.18
N GLN A 146 0.28 -4.66 16.40
CA GLN A 146 0.83 -5.39 17.53
C GLN A 146 -0.30 -5.78 18.48
N ILE A 147 -0.43 -7.07 18.82
CA ILE A 147 -1.37 -7.58 19.82
C ILE A 147 -0.59 -7.93 21.09
N PHE A 148 -0.86 -7.21 22.18
CA PHE A 148 -0.23 -7.39 23.48
C PHE A 148 -1.29 -7.37 24.57
N ASN A 149 -1.27 -8.36 25.47
CA ASN A 149 -2.24 -8.48 26.57
C ASN A 149 -3.71 -8.42 26.09
N GLU A 150 -4.02 -9.12 24.99
CA GLU A 150 -5.31 -9.11 24.27
C GLU A 150 -5.81 -7.72 23.78
N ILE A 151 -4.97 -6.69 23.80
CA ILE A 151 -5.24 -5.38 23.20
C ILE A 151 -4.41 -5.25 21.91
N GLY A 152 -5.04 -4.75 20.84
CA GLY A 152 -4.38 -4.47 19.58
C GLY A 152 -4.01 -3.00 19.47
N TYR A 153 -2.83 -2.74 18.93
CA TYR A 153 -2.24 -1.41 18.75
C TYR A 153 -1.76 -1.25 17.31
N ASP A 154 -2.12 -0.14 16.68
CA ASP A 154 -1.67 0.21 15.34
C ASP A 154 -0.23 0.75 15.38
N LEU A 155 0.70 0.04 14.74
CA LEU A 155 2.12 0.41 14.68
C LEU A 155 2.42 1.52 13.65
N LEU A 156 1.47 1.88 12.78
CA LEU A 156 1.61 2.92 11.76
C LEU A 156 0.89 4.22 12.15
N GLY A 157 -0.08 4.15 13.06
CA GLY A 157 -1.06 5.20 13.37
C GLY A 157 -0.56 6.49 14.02
N ILE A 158 0.75 6.70 14.20
CA ILE A 158 1.32 7.98 14.66
C ILE A 158 2.42 8.48 13.69
N PRO A 159 2.05 9.31 12.69
CA PRO A 159 3.01 10.00 11.84
C PRO A 159 3.65 11.19 12.57
N GLY A 160 4.91 11.05 12.99
CA GLY A 160 5.78 12.19 13.31
C GLY A 160 6.08 12.49 14.78
N GLU A 161 5.51 11.76 15.74
CA GLU A 161 5.94 11.89 17.15
C GLU A 161 7.24 11.13 17.41
N SER A 162 8.17 11.78 18.12
CA SER A 162 9.46 11.19 18.46
C SER A 162 9.36 10.30 19.71
N ASN A 163 9.30 8.98 19.47
CA ASN A 163 9.41 7.91 20.47
C ASN A 163 8.12 7.65 21.29
N PRO A 164 6.99 7.29 20.65
CA PRO A 164 5.73 6.97 21.33
C PRO A 164 5.82 5.71 22.20
N ARG A 165 4.96 5.61 23.20
CA ARG A 165 4.75 4.39 24.01
C ARG A 165 3.63 3.54 23.41
N LEU A 166 3.58 2.27 23.82
CA LEU A 166 2.48 1.36 23.46
C LEU A 166 1.11 1.90 23.90
N GLU A 167 1.04 2.64 25.01
CA GLU A 167 -0.20 3.23 25.52
C GLU A 167 -0.70 4.43 24.71
N ASP A 168 0.17 5.06 23.91
CA ASP A 168 -0.14 6.22 23.07
C ASP A 168 -0.66 5.79 21.67
N LEU A 169 -0.30 4.59 21.21
CA LEU A 169 -0.69 4.06 19.89
C LEU A 169 -2.22 3.86 19.78
N PRO A 170 -2.83 4.15 18.60
CA PRO A 170 -4.25 3.91 18.38
C PRO A 170 -4.64 2.46 18.65
N ARG A 171 -5.70 2.28 19.45
CA ARG A 171 -6.19 0.94 19.82
C ARG A 171 -7.09 0.38 18.73
N VAL A 172 -6.73 -0.80 18.26
CA VAL A 172 -7.53 -1.58 17.33
C VAL A 172 -8.64 -2.31 18.09
N THR A 173 -9.85 -2.31 17.53
CA THR A 173 -10.99 -3.08 18.04
C THR A 173 -11.58 -3.95 16.93
N LEU A 174 -12.11 -5.10 17.33
CA LEU A 174 -12.69 -6.11 16.45
C LEU A 174 -14.17 -6.29 16.80
N GLN A 175 -15.05 -6.21 15.80
CA GLN A 175 -16.49 -6.31 15.95
C GLN A 175 -17.05 -7.24 14.86
N GLU A 176 -17.94 -8.16 15.19
CA GLU A 176 -18.66 -8.95 14.18
C GLU A 176 -20.06 -8.36 13.98
N ASP A 177 -20.51 -8.28 12.72
CA ASP A 177 -21.86 -7.80 12.38
C ASP A 177 -22.91 -8.91 12.42
N SER A 178 -24.15 -8.57 12.02
CA SER A 178 -25.27 -9.52 11.94
C SER A 178 -25.11 -10.61 10.87
N GLU A 179 -24.22 -10.43 9.90
CA GLU A 179 -23.89 -11.42 8.87
C GLU A 179 -22.68 -12.28 9.31
N GLY A 180 -22.01 -11.90 10.40
CA GLY A 180 -20.85 -12.58 10.94
C GLY A 180 -19.54 -12.24 10.20
N ALA A 181 -19.52 -11.16 9.43
CA ALA A 181 -18.31 -10.56 8.90
C ALA A 181 -17.59 -9.74 9.99
N LEU A 182 -16.26 -9.70 9.93
CA LEU A 182 -15.42 -9.11 10.98
C LEU A 182 -14.93 -7.72 10.57
N HIS A 183 -15.34 -6.71 11.33
CA HIS A 183 -14.96 -5.31 11.17
C HIS A 183 -13.77 -4.97 12.06
N VAL A 184 -12.75 -4.33 11.48
CA VAL A 184 -11.53 -3.90 12.17
C VAL A 184 -11.52 -2.38 12.25
N ARG A 185 -11.75 -1.80 13.43
CA ARG A 185 -11.76 -0.35 13.65
C ARG A 185 -10.48 0.08 14.36
N GLY A 186 -9.92 1.23 13.98
CA GLY A 186 -8.71 1.80 14.62
C GLY A 186 -7.37 1.21 14.16
N LEU A 187 -7.36 0.39 13.10
CA LEU A 187 -6.15 -0.01 12.38
C LEU A 187 -6.07 0.77 11.07
N SER A 188 -5.01 1.56 10.88
CA SER A 188 -4.74 2.27 9.64
C SER A 188 -4.25 1.33 8.53
N ALA A 189 -4.45 1.75 7.29
CA ALA A 189 -3.85 1.16 6.11
C ALA A 189 -3.23 2.29 5.26
N HIS A 190 -1.94 2.20 4.99
CA HIS A 190 -1.17 3.22 4.27
C HIS A 190 -0.90 2.78 2.83
N LYS A 191 -1.33 3.57 1.85
CA LYS A 191 -1.05 3.31 0.43
C LYS A 191 0.44 3.44 0.14
N ALA A 192 1.00 2.46 -0.56
CA ALA A 192 2.39 2.48 -1.02
C ALA A 192 2.41 2.56 -2.56
N ASN A 193 3.08 3.57 -3.09
CA ASN A 193 3.15 3.81 -4.54
C ASN A 193 4.39 3.18 -5.20
N ASN A 194 5.38 2.76 -4.39
CA ASN A 194 6.61 2.11 -4.82
C ASN A 194 7.21 1.27 -3.69
N VAL A 195 8.23 0.47 -4.01
CA VAL A 195 8.89 -0.45 -3.07
C VAL A 195 9.62 0.30 -1.95
N GLU A 196 10.19 1.47 -2.22
CA GLU A 196 10.90 2.29 -1.22
C GLU A 196 9.92 2.85 -0.19
N GLY A 197 8.76 3.35 -0.62
CA GLY A 197 7.69 3.78 0.27
C GLY A 197 7.12 2.64 1.09
N ALA A 198 6.96 1.45 0.48
CA ALA A 198 6.50 0.26 1.17
C ALA A 198 7.48 -0.23 2.26
N LEU A 199 8.77 -0.30 1.94
CA LEU A 199 9.83 -0.64 2.89
C LEU A 199 9.94 0.41 4.00
N ASN A 200 9.80 1.69 3.69
CA ASN A 200 9.74 2.76 4.70
C ASN A 200 8.56 2.57 5.68
N ILE A 201 7.37 2.22 5.20
CA ILE A 201 6.21 1.93 6.07
C ILE A 201 6.50 0.72 6.99
N LEU A 202 7.05 -0.37 6.42
CA LEU A 202 7.46 -1.56 7.19
C LEU A 202 8.48 -1.22 8.29
N TRP A 203 9.51 -0.44 7.97
CA TRP A 203 10.56 -0.08 8.94
C TRP A 203 10.11 0.93 9.99
N ASN A 204 9.20 1.87 9.68
CA ASN A 204 8.62 2.76 10.69
C ASN A 204 7.76 1.96 11.70
N GLY A 205 6.95 1.01 11.24
CA GLY A 205 6.21 0.12 12.14
C GLY A 205 7.10 -0.80 12.98
N ASP A 206 8.22 -1.29 12.41
CA ASP A 206 9.19 -2.10 13.16
C ASP A 206 9.99 -1.27 14.18
N LEU A 207 10.34 -0.02 13.86
CA LEU A 207 10.91 0.93 14.81
C LEU A 207 9.93 1.21 15.96
N ASN A 208 8.66 1.46 15.66
CA ASN A 208 7.63 1.66 16.69
C ASN A 208 7.48 0.42 17.59
N ARG A 209 7.48 -0.80 17.01
CA ARG A 209 7.50 -2.08 17.74
C ARG A 209 8.69 -2.18 18.71
N VAL A 210 9.90 -1.85 18.24
CA VAL A 210 11.13 -1.89 19.06
C VAL A 210 11.12 -0.83 20.15
N VAL A 211 10.72 0.42 19.84
CA VAL A 211 10.62 1.52 20.80
C VAL A 211 9.66 1.16 21.93
N CYS A 212 8.43 0.72 21.59
CA CYS A 212 7.43 0.29 22.57
C CYS A 212 7.98 -0.83 23.49
N ALA A 213 8.70 -1.80 22.93
CA ALA A 213 9.32 -2.90 23.69
C ALA A 213 10.51 -2.50 24.58
N THR A 214 11.06 -1.29 24.44
CA THR A 214 12.03 -0.72 25.41
C THR A 214 11.38 0.09 26.53
N SER A 215 10.15 0.58 26.34
CA SER A 215 9.41 1.32 27.38
C SER A 215 8.82 0.41 28.46
N GLN A 216 8.62 -0.89 28.19
CA GLN A 216 8.13 -1.89 29.14
C GLN A 216 8.84 -3.24 28.92
N ASN A 217 9.28 -3.87 30.02
CA ASN A 217 10.18 -5.04 30.02
C ASN A 217 9.80 -6.14 29.00
N GLN A 218 10.65 -6.33 27.99
CA GLN A 218 10.62 -7.44 27.03
C GLN A 218 9.27 -7.63 26.29
N ALA A 219 8.53 -6.55 26.00
CA ALA A 219 7.21 -6.70 25.36
C ALA A 219 7.25 -7.42 24.00
N SER A 220 8.35 -7.31 23.23
CA SER A 220 8.47 -7.87 21.88
C SER A 220 8.48 -9.41 21.81
N SER A 221 9.03 -10.11 22.81
CA SER A 221 8.93 -11.58 22.89
C SER A 221 7.55 -12.07 23.37
N ARG A 222 6.70 -11.12 23.78
CA ARG A 222 5.47 -11.30 24.56
C ARG A 222 4.24 -10.71 23.86
N SER A 223 4.42 -10.23 22.63
CA SER A 223 3.38 -9.67 21.76
C SER A 223 3.38 -10.40 20.44
N HIS A 224 2.20 -10.55 19.82
CA HIS A 224 2.10 -11.01 18.44
C HIS A 224 2.12 -9.79 17.52
N CYS A 225 2.71 -9.92 16.34
CA CYS A 225 2.80 -8.85 15.35
C CYS A 225 2.29 -9.36 14.00
N ILE A 226 1.38 -8.62 13.38
CA ILE A 226 0.79 -8.96 12.08
C ILE A 226 1.00 -7.79 11.13
N PHE A 227 1.88 -7.97 10.16
CA PHE A 227 2.04 -7.06 9.03
C PHE A 227 1.21 -7.60 7.86
N THR A 228 0.33 -6.79 7.29
CA THR A 228 -0.55 -7.19 6.20
C THR A 228 -0.30 -6.33 4.97
N ILE A 229 0.05 -6.98 3.87
CA ILE A 229 0.03 -6.40 2.53
C ILE A 229 -1.38 -6.62 1.97
N HIS A 230 -2.12 -5.57 1.65
CA HIS A 230 -3.38 -5.64 0.93
C HIS A 230 -3.12 -5.24 -0.53
N ILE A 231 -3.69 -5.97 -1.48
CA ILE A 231 -3.69 -5.60 -2.90
C ILE A 231 -5.12 -5.54 -3.42
N ARG A 232 -5.47 -4.41 -4.04
CA ARG A 232 -6.70 -4.22 -4.81
C ARG A 232 -6.30 -4.22 -6.28
N SER A 233 -6.95 -5.04 -7.10
CA SER A 233 -6.75 -5.03 -8.56
C SER A 233 -8.07 -4.97 -9.31
N ARG A 234 -8.07 -4.29 -10.47
CA ARG A 234 -9.29 -3.99 -11.22
C ARG A 234 -8.99 -3.83 -12.70
N GLU A 235 -9.85 -4.39 -13.56
CA GLU A 235 -9.77 -4.15 -15.00
C GLU A 235 -10.43 -2.81 -15.39
N PRO A 236 -9.84 -2.01 -16.28
CA PRO A 236 -10.44 -0.74 -16.74
C PRO A 236 -11.84 -0.96 -17.33
N GLY A 237 -12.81 -0.18 -16.86
CA GLY A 237 -14.23 -0.35 -17.22
C GLY A 237 -14.96 -1.48 -16.46
N SER A 238 -14.25 -2.33 -15.74
CA SER A 238 -14.86 -3.30 -14.82
C SER A 238 -15.38 -2.63 -13.54
N ASP A 239 -16.43 -3.21 -13.01
CA ASP A 239 -17.04 -2.99 -11.69
C ASP A 239 -16.66 -4.10 -10.70
N VAL A 240 -16.23 -5.26 -11.22
CA VAL A 240 -15.59 -6.32 -10.43
C VAL A 240 -14.22 -5.83 -9.96
N VAL A 241 -14.01 -5.93 -8.65
CA VAL A 241 -12.78 -5.58 -7.95
C VAL A 241 -12.26 -6.84 -7.29
N ARG A 242 -11.06 -7.26 -7.66
CA ARG A 242 -10.35 -8.37 -7.01
C ARG A 242 -9.57 -7.81 -5.83
N GLN A 243 -9.74 -8.41 -4.65
CA GLN A 243 -9.01 -8.04 -3.44
C GLN A 243 -8.33 -9.25 -2.82
N SER A 244 -7.19 -9.04 -2.20
CA SER A 244 -6.53 -10.04 -1.37
C SER A 244 -5.65 -9.37 -0.32
N LYS A 245 -5.38 -10.12 0.75
CA LYS A 245 -4.44 -9.73 1.80
C LYS A 245 -3.42 -10.84 2.06
N PHE A 246 -2.18 -10.45 2.32
CA PHE A 246 -1.08 -11.32 2.74
C PHE A 246 -0.66 -10.93 4.16
N ASN A 247 -0.98 -11.76 5.15
CA ASN A 247 -0.55 -11.58 6.53
C ASN A 247 0.80 -12.26 6.79
N PHE A 248 1.75 -11.53 7.35
CA PHE A 248 2.99 -12.04 7.91
C PHE A 248 2.90 -11.91 9.43
N VAL A 249 2.88 -13.05 10.13
CA VAL A 249 2.54 -13.16 11.55
C VAL A 249 3.77 -13.63 12.36
N ASP A 250 4.37 -12.73 13.12
CA ASP A 250 5.43 -13.01 14.08
C ASP A 250 4.79 -13.16 15.48
N LEU A 251 4.56 -14.41 15.92
CA LEU A 251 3.90 -14.70 17.19
C LEU A 251 4.81 -14.45 18.41
N ALA A 252 4.23 -14.44 19.61
CA ALA A 252 4.99 -14.45 20.87
C ALA A 252 5.79 -15.77 21.06
N GLY A 253 6.64 -15.83 22.10
CA GLY A 253 7.28 -17.06 22.56
C GLY A 253 6.27 -18.12 23.01
N SER A 254 6.42 -19.36 22.54
CA SER A 254 5.58 -20.50 22.92
C SER A 254 6.01 -21.20 24.23
N GLU A 255 7.07 -20.73 24.89
CA GLU A 255 7.65 -21.38 26.06
C GLU A 255 6.80 -21.28 27.33
N ARG A 256 6.71 -22.38 28.09
CA ARG A 256 5.85 -22.44 29.29
C ARG A 256 6.46 -21.69 30.49
N VAL A 257 5.72 -20.69 30.94
CA VAL A 257 6.05 -19.76 32.06
C VAL A 257 6.33 -20.44 33.41
N ALA A 258 5.93 -21.69 33.60
CA ALA A 258 6.18 -22.46 34.82
C ALA A 258 7.68 -22.66 35.17
N LYS A 259 8.60 -22.26 34.29
CA LYS A 259 10.06 -22.30 34.50
C LYS A 259 10.66 -21.01 35.08
N THR A 260 9.90 -19.90 35.19
CA THR A 260 10.44 -18.63 35.72
C THR A 260 10.07 -18.41 37.18
N HIS A 261 11.08 -18.39 38.06
CA HIS A 261 10.97 -17.89 39.44
C HIS A 261 10.85 -16.36 39.45
N ALA A 262 9.71 -15.84 38.97
CA ALA A 262 9.46 -14.41 38.80
C ALA A 262 8.31 -13.92 39.68
N ASP A 263 8.36 -12.65 40.08
CA ASP A 263 7.44 -12.04 41.03
C ASP A 263 5.97 -12.05 40.60
N GLY A 264 5.05 -11.89 41.57
CA GLY A 264 3.60 -12.02 41.37
C GLY A 264 3.01 -11.16 40.24
N ALA A 265 3.54 -9.95 40.02
CA ALA A 265 3.14 -9.09 38.90
C ALA A 265 3.61 -9.62 37.53
N ILE A 266 4.82 -10.19 37.48
CA ILE A 266 5.36 -10.83 36.27
C ILE A 266 4.59 -12.11 35.98
N LEU A 267 4.24 -12.89 37.01
CA LEU A 267 3.35 -14.06 36.90
C LEU A 267 1.97 -13.71 36.34
N GLN A 268 1.38 -12.57 36.72
CA GLN A 268 0.11 -12.13 36.11
C GLN A 268 0.27 -11.78 34.62
N GLN A 269 1.24 -10.93 34.26
CA GLN A 269 1.50 -10.62 32.83
C GLN A 269 1.77 -11.90 32.01
N ALA A 270 2.57 -12.81 32.57
CA ALA A 270 2.95 -14.07 31.93
C ALA A 270 1.80 -15.08 31.79
N ARG A 271 0.70 -14.95 32.55
CA ARG A 271 -0.56 -15.66 32.27
C ARG A 271 -1.25 -15.11 31.01
N TYR A 272 -1.33 -13.79 30.86
CA TYR A 272 -2.02 -13.16 29.73
C TYR A 272 -1.30 -13.34 28.39
N ILE A 273 0.03 -13.39 28.38
CA ILE A 273 0.83 -13.62 27.15
C ILE A 273 0.55 -15.01 26.56
N ASN A 274 0.39 -16.02 27.43
CA ASN A 274 0.01 -17.37 27.01
C ASN A 274 -1.48 -17.52 26.69
N GLN A 275 -2.32 -16.52 26.97
CA GLN A 275 -3.76 -16.62 26.76
C GLN A 275 -4.11 -16.73 25.26
N SER A 276 -3.51 -15.89 24.42
CA SER A 276 -3.70 -15.92 22.95
C SER A 276 -3.23 -17.25 22.36
N LEU A 277 -2.05 -17.74 22.77
CA LEU A 277 -1.50 -19.02 22.29
C LEU A 277 -2.32 -20.21 22.78
N PHE A 278 -2.83 -20.19 24.02
CA PHE A 278 -3.72 -21.22 24.56
C PHE A 278 -5.09 -21.25 23.86
N TYR A 279 -5.62 -20.10 23.44
CA TYR A 279 -6.83 -20.06 22.61
C TYR A 279 -6.55 -20.46 21.16
N LEU A 280 -5.37 -20.20 20.62
CA LEU A 280 -4.92 -20.73 19.32
C LEU A 280 -4.84 -22.27 19.35
N GLU A 281 -4.25 -22.85 20.39
CA GLU A 281 -4.23 -24.31 20.60
C GLU A 281 -5.65 -24.90 20.69
N GLN A 282 -6.57 -24.23 21.39
CA GLN A 282 -7.98 -24.64 21.45
C GLN A 282 -8.71 -24.52 20.09
N VAL A 283 -8.44 -23.47 19.31
CA VAL A 283 -9.01 -23.29 17.96
C VAL A 283 -8.53 -24.41 17.03
N ILE A 284 -7.24 -24.74 17.04
CA ILE A 284 -6.68 -25.86 16.26
C ILE A 284 -7.30 -27.20 16.70
N HIS A 285 -7.40 -27.47 18.01
CA HIS A 285 -8.01 -28.70 18.51
C HIS A 285 -9.52 -28.79 18.17
N ALA A 286 -10.26 -27.69 18.26
CA ALA A 286 -11.68 -27.65 17.86
C ALA A 286 -11.85 -27.86 16.35
N LEU A 287 -10.99 -27.28 15.50
CA LEU A 287 -11.01 -27.51 14.06
C LEU A 287 -10.63 -28.95 13.68
N GLY A 288 -9.70 -29.58 14.41
CA GLY A 288 -9.41 -31.01 14.29
C GLY A 288 -10.64 -31.87 14.60
N LYS A 289 -11.32 -31.61 15.72
CA LYS A 289 -12.60 -32.26 16.07
C LYS A 289 -13.70 -32.01 15.05
N LYS A 290 -13.69 -30.86 14.37
CA LYS A 290 -14.70 -30.50 13.37
C LYS A 290 -14.74 -31.41 12.14
N LYS A 291 -13.73 -32.26 11.95
CA LYS A 291 -13.76 -33.35 10.96
C LYS A 291 -14.65 -34.53 11.37
N THR A 292 -14.82 -34.75 12.67
CA THR A 292 -15.66 -35.83 13.25
C THR A 292 -17.00 -35.32 13.78
N ASP A 293 -17.07 -34.06 14.18
CA ASP A 293 -18.23 -33.39 14.79
C ASP A 293 -18.45 -32.03 14.07
N PRO A 294 -19.27 -31.97 13.01
CA PRO A 294 -19.48 -30.75 12.22
C PRO A 294 -20.08 -29.58 13.02
N ASP A 295 -20.79 -29.87 14.11
CA ASP A 295 -21.44 -28.87 14.96
C ASP A 295 -20.49 -28.33 16.05
N CYS A 296 -19.26 -28.86 16.13
CA CYS A 296 -18.24 -28.41 17.07
C CYS A 296 -17.96 -26.90 16.93
N HIS A 297 -18.27 -26.15 18.00
CA HIS A 297 -18.04 -24.71 18.08
C HIS A 297 -16.55 -24.38 18.23
N VAL A 298 -16.01 -23.57 17.31
CA VAL A 298 -14.60 -23.16 17.30
C VAL A 298 -14.45 -21.80 17.99
N PRO A 299 -13.71 -21.68 19.10
CA PRO A 299 -13.78 -20.52 20.00
C PRO A 299 -12.91 -19.32 19.57
N TYR A 300 -13.00 -18.89 18.30
CA TYR A 300 -12.18 -17.78 17.76
C TYR A 300 -12.30 -16.48 18.56
N ARG A 301 -13.47 -16.18 19.13
CA ARG A 301 -13.76 -14.94 19.89
C ARG A 301 -13.02 -14.83 21.23
N ASN A 302 -12.38 -15.89 21.71
CA ASN A 302 -11.74 -15.92 23.03
C ASN A 302 -10.42 -15.13 23.12
N SER A 303 -9.78 -14.85 21.98
CA SER A 303 -8.61 -13.98 21.86
C SER A 303 -8.73 -13.05 20.66
N MET A 304 -8.18 -11.85 20.78
CA MET A 304 -8.11 -10.91 19.66
C MET A 304 -7.32 -11.49 18.48
N MET A 305 -6.25 -12.25 18.78
CA MET A 305 -5.40 -12.87 17.77
C MET A 305 -6.14 -13.98 17.00
N THR A 306 -6.87 -14.86 17.70
CA THR A 306 -7.64 -15.92 17.04
C THR A 306 -8.83 -15.38 16.26
N MET A 307 -9.41 -14.26 16.67
CA MET A 307 -10.48 -13.58 15.93
C MET A 307 -9.93 -12.88 14.68
N PHE A 308 -8.78 -12.18 14.76
CA PHE A 308 -8.12 -11.56 13.62
C PHE A 308 -7.70 -12.60 12.55
N LEU A 309 -7.24 -13.78 12.98
CA LEU A 309 -6.80 -14.88 12.12
C LEU A 309 -7.90 -15.93 11.83
N ARG A 310 -9.18 -15.60 12.06
CA ARG A 310 -10.34 -16.49 11.86
C ARG A 310 -10.46 -17.02 10.43
N ASP A 311 -10.04 -16.25 9.43
CA ASP A 311 -10.01 -16.66 8.02
C ASP A 311 -8.79 -17.54 7.67
N SER A 312 -7.68 -17.32 8.37
CA SER A 312 -6.38 -17.93 8.15
C SER A 312 -6.32 -19.36 8.69
N ILE A 313 -7.17 -19.70 9.65
CA ILE A 313 -7.14 -20.98 10.34
C ILE A 313 -8.53 -21.61 10.28
N GLY A 314 -8.77 -22.46 9.27
CA GLY A 314 -10.05 -23.10 8.97
C GLY A 314 -10.98 -22.31 8.03
N GLY A 315 -10.52 -21.21 7.43
CA GLY A 315 -11.32 -20.29 6.62
C GLY A 315 -10.86 -20.13 5.16
N ASN A 316 -11.18 -18.98 4.56
CA ASN A 316 -10.76 -18.62 3.21
C ASN A 316 -9.37 -17.96 3.22
N CYS A 317 -8.33 -18.80 3.24
CA CYS A 317 -6.93 -18.37 3.15
C CYS A 317 -6.00 -19.50 2.70
N ARG A 318 -4.96 -19.18 1.93
CA ARG A 318 -3.76 -20.00 1.75
C ARG A 318 -2.84 -19.79 2.94
N THR A 319 -2.58 -20.83 3.72
CA THR A 319 -1.87 -20.66 4.99
C THR A 319 -0.72 -21.62 5.14
N ILE A 320 0.43 -21.09 5.57
CA ILE A 320 1.62 -21.85 5.90
C ILE A 320 2.06 -21.50 7.33
N MET A 321 2.33 -22.54 8.12
CA MET A 321 2.99 -22.44 9.41
C MET A 321 4.50 -22.69 9.24
N LEU A 322 5.31 -21.81 9.84
CA LEU A 322 6.75 -22.03 10.00
C LEU A 322 7.07 -22.35 11.46
N ALA A 323 7.39 -23.62 11.74
CA ALA A 323 7.88 -24.08 13.03
C ALA A 323 9.38 -23.74 13.17
N THR A 324 9.74 -22.77 14.02
CA THR A 324 11.14 -22.38 14.24
C THR A 324 11.73 -23.15 15.42
N ILE A 325 12.77 -23.95 15.16
CA ILE A 325 13.31 -24.97 16.04
C ILE A 325 14.68 -24.53 16.60
N ALA A 326 14.84 -24.63 17.92
CA ALA A 326 16.10 -24.37 18.63
C ALA A 326 16.69 -25.69 19.16
N VAL A 327 17.94 -25.97 18.80
CA VAL A 327 18.58 -27.29 19.01
C VAL A 327 19.55 -27.36 20.19
N GLU A 328 19.73 -26.28 20.94
CA GLU A 328 20.49 -26.33 22.20
C GLU A 328 19.79 -27.22 23.22
N THR A 329 20.56 -27.99 24.01
CA THR A 329 20.07 -29.06 24.89
C THR A 329 18.96 -28.62 25.85
N GLN A 330 19.04 -27.39 26.37
CA GLN A 330 18.03 -26.77 27.25
C GLN A 330 16.68 -26.46 26.56
N ASN A 331 16.69 -26.28 25.23
CA ASN A 331 15.55 -25.88 24.40
C ASN A 331 14.76 -27.08 23.85
N MET A 332 15.34 -28.29 23.83
CA MET A 332 14.80 -29.45 23.11
C MET A 332 13.35 -29.83 23.50
N ASN A 333 12.97 -29.67 24.77
CA ASN A 333 11.58 -29.94 25.21
C ASN A 333 10.57 -28.94 24.59
N GLU A 334 10.93 -27.66 24.42
CA GLU A 334 10.08 -26.66 23.76
C GLU A 334 10.07 -26.85 22.24
N SER A 335 11.19 -27.27 21.64
CA SER A 335 11.28 -27.64 20.22
C SER A 335 10.44 -28.86 19.85
N VAL A 336 10.42 -29.89 20.71
CA VAL A 336 9.51 -31.05 20.55
C VAL A 336 8.05 -30.60 20.68
N SER A 337 7.73 -29.73 21.63
CA SER A 337 6.36 -29.17 21.77
C SER A 337 5.96 -28.34 20.55
N THR A 338 6.89 -27.55 20.01
CA THR A 338 6.75 -26.74 18.79
C THR A 338 6.42 -27.64 17.58
N ALA A 339 7.16 -28.73 17.41
CA ALA A 339 6.92 -29.69 16.33
C ALA A 339 5.58 -30.44 16.50
N GLN A 340 5.21 -30.86 17.71
CA GLN A 340 3.93 -31.51 17.99
C GLN A 340 2.72 -30.62 17.68
N PHE A 341 2.78 -29.34 18.07
CA PHE A 341 1.76 -28.36 17.70
C PHE A 341 1.69 -28.19 16.17
N ALA A 342 2.85 -28.12 15.51
CA ALA A 342 2.93 -27.98 14.06
C ALA A 342 2.29 -29.17 13.30
N MET A 343 2.48 -30.41 13.75
CA MET A 343 1.78 -31.58 13.19
C MET A 343 0.25 -31.49 13.36
N SER A 344 -0.22 -30.82 14.41
CA SER A 344 -1.65 -30.64 14.69
C SER A 344 -2.27 -29.57 13.78
N VAL A 345 -1.52 -28.50 13.49
CA VAL A 345 -1.89 -27.45 12.52
C VAL A 345 -1.98 -28.01 11.10
N GLY A 346 -1.03 -28.87 10.69
CA GLY A 346 -1.02 -29.46 9.34
C GLY A 346 -2.21 -30.35 8.99
N GLN A 347 -3.02 -30.74 9.98
CA GLN A 347 -4.25 -31.49 9.78
C GLN A 347 -5.46 -30.60 9.46
N ILE A 348 -5.37 -29.27 9.65
CA ILE A 348 -6.48 -28.33 9.45
C ILE A 348 -6.67 -28.03 7.96
N GLU A 349 -7.92 -28.07 7.48
CA GLU A 349 -8.29 -27.74 6.10
C GLU A 349 -8.79 -26.30 5.98
N ASN A 350 -8.17 -25.53 5.08
CA ASN A 350 -8.69 -24.23 4.63
C ASN A 350 -9.45 -24.39 3.30
N LYS A 351 -10.33 -23.43 3.00
CA LYS A 351 -11.18 -23.38 1.80
C LYS A 351 -10.86 -22.11 0.99
N ALA A 352 -9.74 -22.13 0.27
CA ALA A 352 -9.27 -20.96 -0.46
C ALA A 352 -10.10 -20.68 -1.73
N SER A 353 -10.45 -19.40 -1.89
CA SER A 353 -11.12 -18.81 -3.06
C SER A 353 -10.51 -17.46 -3.39
N ILE A 354 -10.56 -17.09 -4.67
CA ILE A 354 -10.27 -15.72 -5.13
C ILE A 354 -11.37 -14.82 -4.55
N ASN A 355 -11.02 -13.69 -3.93
CA ASN A 355 -12.01 -12.70 -3.51
C ASN A 355 -12.21 -11.67 -4.64
N GLU A 356 -13.39 -11.72 -5.25
CA GLU A 356 -13.88 -10.74 -6.21
C GLU A 356 -15.25 -10.25 -5.76
N ASP A 357 -15.43 -8.92 -5.74
CA ASP A 357 -16.65 -8.25 -5.30
C ASP A 357 -17.03 -7.15 -6.31
N ILE A 358 -18.31 -6.78 -6.37
CA ILE A 358 -18.83 -5.78 -7.32
C ILE A 358 -18.96 -4.45 -6.59
N ASP A 359 -18.06 -3.50 -6.87
CA ASP A 359 -18.09 -2.18 -6.25
C ASP A 359 -19.39 -1.44 -6.63
N PRO A 360 -20.30 -1.16 -5.68
CA PRO A 360 -21.62 -0.62 -6.03
C PRO A 360 -21.53 0.78 -6.65
N LYS A 361 -20.50 1.58 -6.31
CA LYS A 361 -20.30 2.91 -6.88
C LYS A 361 -19.89 2.79 -8.36
N LEU A 362 -19.08 1.79 -8.70
CA LEU A 362 -18.66 1.50 -10.08
C LEU A 362 -19.78 0.86 -10.92
N LEU A 363 -20.54 -0.09 -10.36
CA LEU A 363 -21.74 -0.65 -11.00
C LEU A 363 -22.76 0.45 -11.32
N ILE A 364 -23.09 1.30 -10.34
CA ILE A 364 -23.99 2.46 -10.54
C ILE A 364 -23.43 3.43 -11.60
N LYS A 365 -22.10 3.64 -11.67
CA LYS A 365 -21.46 4.48 -12.68
C LYS A 365 -21.60 3.87 -14.09
N ARG A 366 -21.39 2.56 -14.27
CA ARG A 366 -21.61 1.86 -15.55
C ARG A 366 -23.08 1.94 -15.95
N LEU A 367 -23.99 1.50 -15.08
CA LEU A 367 -25.44 1.47 -15.35
C LEU A 367 -25.99 2.86 -15.70
N LYS A 368 -25.46 3.94 -15.12
CA LYS A 368 -25.82 5.33 -15.48
C LYS A 368 -25.29 5.74 -16.86
N ALA A 369 -24.08 5.34 -17.23
CA ALA A 369 -23.51 5.61 -18.56
C ALA A 369 -24.25 4.83 -19.65
N GLU A 370 -24.55 3.56 -19.40
CA GLU A 370 -25.34 2.67 -20.27
C GLU A 370 -26.78 3.19 -20.43
N ASN A 371 -27.45 3.56 -19.34
CA ASN A 371 -28.76 4.23 -19.38
C ASN A 371 -28.73 5.55 -20.17
N LYS A 372 -27.61 6.26 -20.20
CA LYS A 372 -27.46 7.47 -21.02
C LYS A 372 -27.37 7.09 -22.50
N ALA A 373 -26.45 6.18 -22.86
CA ALA A 373 -26.25 5.74 -24.23
C ALA A 373 -27.54 5.16 -24.85
N LEU A 374 -28.24 4.27 -24.14
CA LEU A 374 -29.51 3.70 -24.58
C LEU A 374 -30.62 4.76 -24.74
N LYS A 375 -30.61 5.84 -23.94
CA LYS A 375 -31.56 6.96 -24.10
C LYS A 375 -31.20 7.85 -25.29
N GLU A 376 -29.93 8.01 -25.62
CA GLU A 376 -29.46 8.73 -26.80
C GLU A 376 -29.75 7.93 -28.09
N GLU A 377 -29.53 6.62 -28.08
CA GLU A 377 -29.93 5.71 -29.16
C GLU A 377 -31.46 5.68 -29.38
N LEU A 378 -32.24 5.48 -28.30
CA LEU A 378 -33.71 5.55 -28.37
C LEU A 378 -34.22 6.92 -28.80
N LYS A 379 -33.48 8.01 -28.53
CA LYS A 379 -33.81 9.34 -29.05
C LYS A 379 -33.59 9.39 -30.56
N LEU A 380 -32.42 8.97 -31.05
CA LEU A 380 -32.11 8.94 -32.49
C LEU A 380 -33.10 8.06 -33.27
N LEU A 381 -33.44 6.87 -32.74
CA LEU A 381 -34.44 5.98 -33.33
C LEU A 381 -35.85 6.60 -33.35
N LYS A 382 -36.25 7.33 -32.29
CA LYS A 382 -37.54 8.04 -32.24
C LYS A 382 -37.57 9.26 -33.16
N GLU A 383 -36.49 10.02 -33.27
CA GLU A 383 -36.40 11.18 -34.16
C GLU A 383 -36.40 10.71 -35.63
N GLY A 384 -35.65 9.64 -35.96
CA GLY A 384 -35.70 9.00 -37.27
C GLY A 384 -37.08 8.38 -37.61
N SER A 385 -37.76 7.78 -36.64
CA SER A 385 -39.12 7.25 -36.83
C SER A 385 -40.15 8.37 -36.98
N SER A 386 -40.06 9.43 -36.18
CA SER A 386 -40.97 10.58 -36.22
C SER A 386 -40.85 11.37 -37.54
N ALA A 387 -39.61 11.58 -38.01
CA ALA A 387 -39.34 12.19 -39.31
C ALA A 387 -39.91 11.41 -40.49
N ASN A 388 -40.05 10.08 -40.38
CA ASN A 388 -40.68 9.23 -41.39
C ASN A 388 -42.21 9.09 -41.21
N ALA A 389 -42.73 9.16 -39.98
CA ALA A 389 -44.16 8.98 -39.69
C ALA A 389 -45.01 10.24 -39.94
N ALA A 390 -44.41 11.44 -39.93
CA ALA A 390 -45.14 12.71 -39.94
C ALA A 390 -45.38 13.33 -41.33
N ARG A 391 -44.93 12.71 -42.43
CA ARG A 391 -45.12 13.22 -43.80
C ARG A 391 -46.04 12.31 -44.61
N ILE A 392 -47.30 12.72 -44.74
CA ILE A 392 -48.16 12.29 -45.85
C ILE A 392 -47.50 12.77 -47.17
N LEU A 393 -47.50 11.94 -48.20
CA LEU A 393 -47.07 12.36 -49.54
C LEU A 393 -48.13 13.30 -50.12
N ASN A 394 -47.71 14.51 -50.53
CA ASN A 394 -48.57 15.42 -51.31
C ASN A 394 -48.81 14.84 -52.72
N ASP A 395 -49.86 15.30 -53.40
CA ASP A 395 -50.18 14.82 -54.75
C ASP A 395 -49.07 15.11 -55.77
N ASP A 396 -48.40 16.27 -55.67
CA ASP A 396 -47.22 16.62 -56.50
C ASP A 396 -46.09 15.57 -56.36
N ASP A 397 -45.85 15.12 -55.12
CA ASP A 397 -44.86 14.10 -54.77
C ASP A 397 -45.27 12.73 -55.33
N MET A 398 -46.57 12.43 -55.34
CA MET A 398 -47.14 11.19 -55.87
C MET A 398 -47.09 11.15 -57.41
N GLU A 399 -47.22 12.29 -58.08
CA GLU A 399 -47.10 12.40 -59.54
C GLU A 399 -45.63 12.42 -60.00
N TYR A 400 -44.75 13.09 -59.25
CA TYR A 400 -43.30 13.03 -59.46
C TYR A 400 -42.77 11.59 -59.39
N VAL A 401 -43.17 10.81 -58.37
CA VAL A 401 -42.77 9.40 -58.27
C VAL A 401 -43.33 8.54 -59.40
N ARG A 402 -44.58 8.78 -59.86
CA ARG A 402 -45.15 8.07 -61.02
C ARG A 402 -44.34 8.31 -62.28
N SER A 403 -44.06 9.56 -62.62
CA SER A 403 -43.31 9.92 -63.84
C SER A 403 -41.89 9.36 -63.85
N LEU A 404 -41.18 9.35 -62.71
CA LEU A 404 -39.90 8.66 -62.58
C LEU A 404 -40.02 7.13 -62.79
N LEU A 405 -41.09 6.52 -62.27
CA LEU A 405 -41.39 5.10 -62.49
C LEU A 405 -41.64 4.79 -63.97
N ASP A 406 -42.40 5.64 -64.65
CA ASP A 406 -42.72 5.49 -66.07
C ASP A 406 -41.47 5.57 -66.95
N ILE A 407 -40.58 6.54 -66.68
CA ILE A 407 -39.29 6.66 -67.37
C ILE A 407 -38.40 5.44 -67.09
N PHE A 408 -38.28 5.01 -65.84
CA PHE A 408 -37.45 3.86 -65.44
C PHE A 408 -37.97 2.52 -66.01
N ILE A 409 -39.28 2.35 -66.15
CA ILE A 409 -39.87 1.14 -66.75
C ILE A 409 -39.72 1.18 -68.29
N ALA A 410 -39.82 2.36 -68.93
CA ALA A 410 -39.71 2.51 -70.37
C ALA A 410 -38.27 2.43 -70.90
N ASP A 411 -37.27 2.95 -70.15
CA ASP A 411 -35.86 2.94 -70.55
C ASP A 411 -35.06 1.89 -69.77
N HIS A 412 -34.94 0.71 -70.36
CA HIS A 412 -34.18 -0.42 -69.81
C HIS A 412 -32.65 -0.19 -69.71
N SER A 413 -32.12 0.97 -70.13
CA SER A 413 -30.72 1.35 -69.88
C SER A 413 -30.51 1.93 -68.47
N ILE A 414 -31.58 2.42 -67.81
CA ILE A 414 -31.50 2.99 -66.47
C ILE A 414 -31.48 1.86 -65.43
N MET A 415 -30.32 1.61 -64.83
CA MET A 415 -30.17 0.51 -63.85
C MET A 415 -30.49 0.89 -62.39
N THR A 416 -30.72 2.17 -62.10
CA THR A 416 -31.01 2.67 -60.75
C THR A 416 -32.13 3.71 -60.76
N LEU A 417 -33.20 3.45 -60.03
CA LEU A 417 -34.25 4.43 -59.75
C LEU A 417 -33.92 5.19 -58.45
N ASP A 418 -33.56 6.47 -58.56
CA ASP A 418 -33.55 7.38 -57.41
C ASP A 418 -34.89 8.11 -57.29
N VAL A 419 -35.48 8.06 -56.10
CA VAL A 419 -36.71 8.77 -55.72
C VAL A 419 -36.50 9.65 -54.47
N GLY A 420 -35.27 9.76 -53.99
CA GLY A 420 -34.82 10.63 -52.90
C GLY A 420 -35.22 10.19 -51.50
N SER A 421 -36.52 10.10 -51.20
CA SER A 421 -37.02 9.85 -49.84
C SER A 421 -37.56 8.43 -49.64
N TRP A 422 -37.40 7.91 -48.42
CA TRP A 422 -37.87 6.57 -48.05
C TRP A 422 -39.37 6.37 -48.29
N ILE A 423 -40.20 7.38 -48.02
CA ILE A 423 -41.64 7.29 -48.21
C ILE A 423 -42.05 7.34 -49.69
N ARG A 424 -41.31 8.10 -50.53
CA ARG A 424 -41.42 8.03 -52.00
C ARG A 424 -41.00 6.64 -52.51
N LEU A 425 -39.96 6.02 -51.94
CA LEU A 425 -39.55 4.65 -52.27
C LEU A 425 -40.61 3.60 -51.89
N GLN A 426 -41.22 3.70 -50.70
CA GLN A 426 -42.33 2.83 -50.31
C GLN A 426 -43.52 2.94 -51.28
N TYR A 427 -43.85 4.15 -51.73
CA TYR A 427 -44.90 4.38 -52.72
C TYR A 427 -44.51 3.87 -54.13
N ALA A 428 -43.27 4.10 -54.57
CA ALA A 428 -42.72 3.56 -55.82
C ALA A 428 -42.79 2.02 -55.85
N LEU A 429 -42.36 1.36 -54.78
CA LEU A 429 -42.43 -0.11 -54.65
C LEU A 429 -43.88 -0.62 -54.67
N ARG A 430 -44.84 0.12 -54.10
CA ARG A 430 -46.26 -0.22 -54.20
C ARG A 430 -46.76 -0.12 -55.65
N LEU A 431 -46.48 0.99 -56.35
CA LEU A 431 -46.82 1.16 -57.76
C LEU A 431 -46.18 0.10 -58.66
N MET A 432 -44.91 -0.26 -58.42
CA MET A 432 -44.25 -1.37 -59.12
C MET A 432 -44.99 -2.69 -58.89
N ARG A 433 -45.31 -3.02 -57.64
CA ARG A 433 -46.02 -4.27 -57.29
C ARG A 433 -47.40 -4.34 -57.94
N ASP A 434 -48.14 -3.24 -57.92
CA ASP A 434 -49.49 -3.18 -58.47
C ASP A 434 -49.44 -3.28 -60.02
N ARG A 435 -48.48 -2.62 -60.69
CA ARG A 435 -48.23 -2.80 -62.14
C ARG A 435 -47.71 -4.19 -62.51
N LEU A 436 -46.96 -4.84 -61.63
CA LEU A 436 -46.50 -6.23 -61.82
C LEU A 436 -47.69 -7.22 -61.77
N ALA A 437 -48.74 -6.88 -61.03
CA ALA A 437 -50.00 -7.63 -61.00
C ALA A 437 -50.91 -7.32 -62.20
N GLU A 438 -50.83 -6.12 -62.78
CA GLU A 438 -51.60 -5.70 -63.97
C GLU A 438 -50.98 -6.16 -65.31
N GLY A 439 -49.70 -6.55 -65.32
CA GLY A 439 -49.18 -7.48 -66.33
C GLY A 439 -48.43 -6.87 -67.53
N VAL A 440 -47.51 -5.92 -67.31
CA VAL A 440 -46.54 -5.48 -68.35
C VAL A 440 -45.11 -5.66 -67.85
N GLY A 441 -44.53 -6.83 -68.14
CA GLY A 441 -43.15 -7.20 -67.79
C GLY A 441 -42.83 -8.63 -68.27
N PRO A 442 -41.56 -8.98 -68.55
CA PRO A 442 -41.21 -10.21 -69.26
C PRO A 442 -41.49 -11.47 -68.43
N THR A 443 -41.93 -12.53 -69.11
CA THR A 443 -42.26 -13.83 -68.52
C THR A 443 -41.00 -14.54 -68.00
N LEU A 444 -40.62 -14.26 -66.75
CA LEU A 444 -39.65 -15.07 -66.03
C LEU A 444 -40.15 -16.52 -65.95
N THR A 445 -39.32 -17.46 -66.39
CA THR A 445 -39.57 -18.89 -66.24
C THR A 445 -39.82 -19.21 -64.77
N LYS A 446 -40.87 -19.98 -64.46
CA LYS A 446 -41.23 -20.36 -63.09
C LYS A 446 -39.98 -20.87 -62.35
N PRO A 447 -39.70 -20.38 -61.12
CA PRO A 447 -38.61 -20.92 -60.34
C PRO A 447 -38.87 -22.40 -60.03
N ASP A 448 -37.82 -23.21 -60.05
CA ASP A 448 -37.95 -24.65 -59.83
C ASP A 448 -38.38 -24.91 -58.37
N GLU A 449 -39.58 -25.46 -58.19
CA GLU A 449 -40.13 -25.76 -56.88
C GLU A 449 -39.28 -26.78 -56.12
N THR A 450 -38.46 -27.59 -56.80
CA THR A 450 -37.55 -28.54 -56.16
C THR A 450 -36.46 -27.82 -55.36
N GLU A 451 -35.84 -26.77 -55.91
CA GLU A 451 -34.78 -26.02 -55.23
C GLU A 451 -35.36 -25.08 -54.15
N ILE A 452 -36.56 -24.50 -54.36
CA ILE A 452 -37.26 -23.76 -53.29
C ILE A 452 -37.57 -24.66 -52.09
N ASN A 453 -38.06 -25.88 -52.33
CA ASN A 453 -38.36 -26.82 -51.25
C ASN A 453 -37.09 -27.39 -50.60
N ARG A 454 -36.00 -27.57 -51.36
CA ARG A 454 -34.67 -27.93 -50.83
C ARG A 454 -34.10 -26.84 -49.91
N LEU A 455 -34.21 -25.57 -50.30
CA LEU A 455 -33.77 -24.43 -49.48
C LEU A 455 -34.61 -24.28 -48.21
N ARG A 456 -35.92 -24.52 -48.27
CA ARG A 456 -36.79 -24.59 -47.08
C ARG A 456 -36.40 -25.73 -46.14
N LEU A 457 -36.08 -26.91 -46.68
CA LEU A 457 -35.64 -28.06 -45.87
C LEU A 457 -34.29 -27.79 -45.19
N LEU A 458 -33.36 -27.14 -45.88
CA LEU A 458 -32.08 -26.67 -45.32
C LEU A 458 -32.27 -25.62 -44.22
N LEU A 459 -33.23 -24.71 -44.36
CA LEU A 459 -33.62 -23.77 -43.30
C LEU A 459 -34.18 -24.50 -42.08
N GLN A 460 -35.12 -25.43 -42.25
CA GLN A 460 -35.64 -26.23 -41.12
C GLN A 460 -34.54 -27.09 -40.45
N GLN A 461 -33.57 -27.62 -41.20
CA GLN A 461 -32.40 -28.28 -40.60
C GLN A 461 -31.52 -27.31 -39.81
N ARG A 462 -31.27 -26.10 -40.32
CA ARG A 462 -30.53 -25.05 -39.62
C ARG A 462 -31.24 -24.62 -38.33
N ASP A 463 -32.54 -24.39 -38.38
CA ASP A 463 -33.33 -23.98 -37.22
C ASP A 463 -33.34 -25.09 -36.14
N ALA A 464 -33.46 -26.36 -36.55
CA ALA A 464 -33.35 -27.51 -35.64
C ALA A 464 -31.92 -27.69 -35.06
N GLU A 465 -30.86 -27.45 -35.85
CA GLU A 465 -29.48 -27.40 -35.33
C GLU A 465 -29.32 -26.29 -34.29
N VAL A 466 -29.89 -25.10 -34.51
CA VAL A 466 -29.86 -23.98 -33.56
C VAL A 466 -30.68 -24.29 -32.30
N GLU A 467 -31.85 -24.91 -32.42
CA GLU A 467 -32.65 -25.34 -31.25
C GLU A 467 -31.90 -26.40 -30.43
N VAL A 468 -31.26 -27.38 -31.07
CA VAL A 468 -30.45 -28.41 -30.42
C VAL A 468 -29.20 -27.81 -29.73
N LEU A 469 -28.52 -26.86 -30.37
CA LEU A 469 -27.41 -26.12 -29.76
C LEU A 469 -27.86 -25.25 -28.58
N THR A 470 -29.01 -24.59 -28.69
CA THR A 470 -29.60 -23.78 -27.61
C THR A 470 -29.97 -24.65 -26.42
N ASN A 471 -30.53 -25.84 -26.65
CA ASN A 471 -30.83 -26.82 -25.60
C ASN A 471 -29.56 -27.45 -24.98
N MET A 472 -28.45 -27.59 -25.73
CA MET A 472 -27.16 -27.97 -25.16
C MET A 472 -26.53 -26.86 -24.28
N ILE A 473 -26.85 -25.59 -24.55
CA ILE A 473 -26.38 -24.43 -23.75
C ILE A 473 -27.32 -24.15 -22.55
N GLY A 474 -28.60 -24.53 -22.65
CA GLY A 474 -29.65 -24.29 -21.65
C GLY A 474 -29.79 -25.35 -20.54
N GLY A 475 -28.91 -26.34 -20.46
CA GLY A 475 -28.96 -27.39 -19.43
C GLY A 475 -28.51 -26.89 -18.06
N ASP A 476 -29.45 -26.68 -17.12
CA ASP A 476 -29.18 -26.07 -15.80
C ASP A 476 -28.44 -27.01 -14.82
N GLN A 477 -27.12 -27.21 -15.05
CA GLN A 477 -26.15 -27.69 -14.07
C GLN A 477 -24.82 -26.92 -14.23
N ALA A 478 -24.37 -26.14 -13.26
CA ALA A 478 -25.08 -25.69 -12.07
C ALA A 478 -24.64 -24.26 -11.73
N ARG A 479 -25.59 -23.40 -11.36
CA ARG A 479 -25.26 -22.09 -10.78
C ARG A 479 -24.37 -22.33 -9.54
N PRO A 480 -23.22 -21.66 -9.42
CA PRO A 480 -22.58 -21.52 -8.12
C PRO A 480 -23.62 -20.89 -7.19
N GLN A 481 -23.96 -21.56 -6.09
CA GLN A 481 -24.63 -20.85 -5.01
C GLN A 481 -23.68 -19.73 -4.59
N VAL A 482 -24.13 -18.48 -4.71
CA VAL A 482 -23.45 -17.34 -4.11
C VAL A 482 -23.67 -17.44 -2.60
N THR A 483 -22.93 -18.34 -1.97
CA THR A 483 -22.66 -18.26 -0.54
C THR A 483 -21.96 -16.92 -0.35
N ALA A 484 -22.64 -15.98 0.32
CA ALA A 484 -21.99 -14.76 0.78
C ALA A 484 -20.68 -15.16 1.46
N SER A 485 -19.57 -14.62 0.96
CA SER A 485 -18.24 -14.97 1.43
C SER A 485 -17.96 -14.13 2.67
N ASN A 486 -18.47 -14.58 3.83
CA ASN A 486 -18.43 -13.87 5.12
C ASN A 486 -17.00 -13.86 5.71
N GLY A 487 -16.06 -13.30 4.95
CA GLY A 487 -14.81 -12.75 5.44
C GLY A 487 -14.99 -11.31 5.94
N PRO A 488 -13.94 -10.69 6.48
CA PRO A 488 -13.97 -9.29 6.90
C PRO A 488 -14.19 -8.35 5.71
N MET A 489 -15.38 -7.76 5.59
CA MET A 489 -15.55 -6.54 4.79
C MET A 489 -14.94 -5.39 5.57
N TYR A 490 -13.69 -5.06 5.28
CA TYR A 490 -13.02 -3.91 5.88
C TYR A 490 -13.72 -2.62 5.43
N THR A 491 -14.57 -2.05 6.29
CA THR A 491 -15.17 -0.73 6.06
C THR A 491 -14.10 0.35 6.21
N TYR A 492 -13.43 0.66 5.11
CA TYR A 492 -12.40 1.70 5.04
C TYR A 492 -13.03 3.11 5.14
N ASP A 493 -13.43 3.51 6.35
CA ASP A 493 -14.07 4.80 6.69
C ASP A 493 -13.17 6.05 6.47
N ASN A 494 -12.13 5.94 5.64
CA ASN A 494 -11.16 7.00 5.29
C ASN A 494 -10.87 7.09 3.78
N ILE A 495 -11.76 6.60 2.90
CA ILE A 495 -11.66 6.82 1.43
C ILE A 495 -12.58 7.98 0.98
N GLU A 496 -12.40 9.14 1.62
CA GLU A 496 -13.01 10.41 1.18
C GLU A 496 -11.99 11.55 1.27
N ASN A 497 -11.32 11.86 0.15
CA ASN A 497 -10.84 13.19 -0.28
C ASN A 497 -9.84 13.10 -1.47
N ASP A 498 -10.26 12.55 -2.63
CA ASP A 498 -9.45 12.71 -3.87
C ASP A 498 -10.23 12.58 -5.20
N TYR A 499 -11.49 13.04 -5.25
CA TYR A 499 -12.28 13.16 -6.50
C TYR A 499 -12.98 14.51 -6.65
N SER A 500 -12.38 15.57 -6.12
CA SER A 500 -12.85 16.96 -6.27
C SER A 500 -12.44 17.55 -7.63
N ILE A 501 -13.09 17.10 -8.71
CA ILE A 501 -12.96 17.74 -10.03
C ILE A 501 -13.68 19.09 -9.99
N ASN A 502 -12.95 20.18 -10.29
CA ASN A 502 -13.51 21.52 -10.40
C ASN A 502 -14.60 21.58 -11.49
N VAL A 503 -15.82 21.94 -11.10
CA VAL A 503 -16.91 22.34 -11.99
C VAL A 503 -17.32 23.77 -11.62
N PRO A 504 -17.23 24.77 -12.52
CA PRO A 504 -17.60 26.14 -12.21
C PRO A 504 -19.10 26.26 -11.90
N SER A 505 -19.43 26.78 -10.72
CA SER A 505 -20.82 26.98 -10.29
C SER A 505 -21.42 28.25 -10.90
N HIS A 506 -22.15 28.10 -12.01
CA HIS A 506 -23.14 29.10 -12.43
C HIS A 506 -24.53 28.77 -11.85
N GLN A 507 -25.28 29.82 -11.55
CA GLN A 507 -26.56 29.77 -10.85
C GLN A 507 -27.65 29.03 -11.63
N THR A 508 -28.58 28.39 -10.91
CA THR A 508 -29.99 28.81 -10.95
C THR A 508 -30.76 28.27 -9.75
N ASP A 509 -31.48 29.15 -9.05
CA ASP A 509 -32.45 28.76 -8.03
C ASP A 509 -33.69 28.12 -8.66
N LEU A 510 -34.24 27.09 -8.02
CA LEU A 510 -35.65 26.69 -8.18
C LEU A 510 -36.16 26.02 -6.89
N ARG A 511 -36.88 26.79 -6.07
CA ARG A 511 -37.71 26.28 -4.96
C ARG A 511 -39.10 25.90 -5.50
N TYR A 512 -39.77 24.92 -4.89
CA TYR A 512 -41.22 24.94 -4.54
C TYR A 512 -41.55 23.75 -3.59
N PRO A 513 -42.76 23.63 -2.97
CA PRO A 513 -42.82 23.71 -1.50
C PRO A 513 -43.32 22.46 -0.75
N PHE A 514 -43.54 22.67 0.55
CA PHE A 514 -44.23 21.82 1.54
C PHE A 514 -45.60 21.27 1.12
N ASP A 515 -46.02 20.20 1.80
CA ASP A 515 -47.40 20.03 2.30
C ASP A 515 -47.37 19.30 3.67
N GLU A 516 -48.38 19.50 4.53
CA GLU A 516 -48.43 18.96 5.91
C GLU A 516 -49.63 18.02 6.18
N SER A 517 -49.41 16.92 6.91
CA SER A 517 -50.37 16.23 7.80
C SER A 517 -49.71 14.99 8.44
N GLY A 518 -50.03 14.53 9.66
CA GLY A 518 -50.88 15.07 10.74
C GLY A 518 -50.62 14.33 12.07
N SER A 519 -50.84 14.99 13.21
CA SER A 519 -50.45 14.60 14.59
C SER A 519 -51.47 13.62 15.27
N PRO A 520 -51.53 13.37 16.62
CA PRO A 520 -50.66 13.80 17.75
C PRO A 520 -50.40 12.74 18.88
N HIS A 521 -49.77 13.20 19.98
CA HIS A 521 -49.64 12.59 21.34
C HIS A 521 -48.56 11.49 21.53
N GLN A 522 -47.83 11.34 22.64
CA GLN A 522 -47.37 12.17 23.79
C GLN A 522 -46.37 11.27 24.59
N SER A 523 -45.47 11.68 25.50
CA SER A 523 -45.01 12.95 26.11
C SER A 523 -43.52 12.73 26.57
N ALA A 524 -42.77 13.53 27.34
CA ALA A 524 -43.08 14.65 28.23
C ALA A 524 -41.88 15.63 28.46
N SER A 525 -42.12 16.54 29.41
CA SER A 525 -41.34 17.60 30.09
C SER A 525 -40.11 17.13 30.93
N THR A 526 -39.15 17.97 31.34
CA THR A 526 -39.16 19.46 31.50
C THR A 526 -37.76 20.12 31.36
N LEU A 527 -37.76 21.44 31.12
CA LEU A 527 -36.64 22.41 31.06
C LEU A 527 -36.12 22.83 32.48
N PRO A 528 -35.03 23.65 32.68
CA PRO A 528 -34.52 24.71 31.77
C PRO A 528 -33.00 24.96 31.67
N VAL A 529 -32.64 25.93 30.80
CA VAL A 529 -31.32 26.58 30.64
C VAL A 529 -31.50 28.11 30.71
N MET A 530 -30.56 28.85 31.32
CA MET A 530 -30.35 30.31 31.19
C MET A 530 -28.87 30.66 31.62
N PRO A 531 -28.33 31.87 31.41
CA PRO A 531 -27.02 32.03 30.77
C PRO A 531 -25.92 32.67 31.66
N VAL A 532 -24.71 32.80 31.11
CA VAL A 532 -23.54 33.42 31.75
C VAL A 532 -22.98 34.56 30.88
N THR A 533 -22.50 35.63 31.53
CA THR A 533 -22.02 36.89 30.92
C THR A 533 -20.50 37.12 31.11
N ARG A 534 -19.99 38.28 30.64
CA ARG A 534 -18.56 38.57 30.40
C ARG A 534 -17.69 38.81 31.65
N PHE A 535 -16.39 38.53 31.48
CA PHE A 535 -15.16 39.15 32.03
C PHE A 535 -15.25 40.26 33.10
N PRO A 536 -14.29 40.28 34.07
CA PRO A 536 -13.13 41.18 33.90
C PRO A 536 -11.76 40.58 34.31
N THR A 537 -10.71 41.42 34.29
CA THR A 537 -9.27 41.06 34.35
C THR A 537 -8.50 41.79 35.48
N GLU A 538 -7.24 41.40 35.71
CA GLU A 538 -6.13 42.12 36.39
C GLU A 538 -6.12 42.35 37.93
N LYS A 539 -5.04 41.85 38.57
CA LYS A 539 -3.95 42.63 39.24
C LYS A 539 -2.80 41.64 39.62
N GLN A 540 -1.48 41.92 39.55
CA GLN A 540 -0.64 43.02 40.08
C GLN A 540 -0.51 43.04 41.62
N LEU A 541 0.65 43.28 42.26
CA LEU A 541 2.04 43.52 41.78
C LEU A 541 3.05 43.37 42.95
N GLY A 542 4.33 43.03 42.65
CA GLY A 542 5.50 43.66 43.30
C GLY A 542 6.29 42.86 44.37
N SER A 543 7.54 43.27 44.70
CA SER A 543 8.40 44.28 44.06
C SER A 543 9.88 44.27 44.54
N ASN A 544 10.78 44.82 43.71
CA ASN A 544 12.02 45.56 44.08
C ASN A 544 13.23 44.79 44.71
N THR A 545 14.50 45.22 44.57
CA THR A 545 15.13 46.41 43.91
C THR A 545 16.63 46.19 43.61
N ASN A 546 17.13 46.79 42.50
CA ASN A 546 18.43 47.50 42.32
C ASN A 546 19.80 46.76 42.55
N GLU A 547 20.95 47.14 41.92
CA GLU A 547 21.26 48.13 40.87
C GLU A 547 22.61 47.88 40.14
N HIS A 548 22.81 48.58 39.00
CA HIS A 548 24.10 48.91 38.33
C HIS A 548 24.91 47.75 37.65
N THR A 549 25.64 47.93 36.54
CA THR A 549 25.93 49.14 35.72
C THR A 549 26.12 48.85 34.22
N ALA A 550 25.59 49.75 33.37
CA ALA A 550 26.04 50.17 32.03
C ALA A 550 26.76 49.20 31.05
N SER A 551 26.09 48.91 29.92
CA SER A 551 26.51 49.45 28.60
C SER A 551 25.37 49.34 27.56
N VAL A 552 25.39 50.17 26.51
CA VAL A 552 24.36 50.23 25.46
C VAL A 552 24.99 50.42 24.08
N LYS A 553 24.65 49.56 23.11
CA LYS A 553 24.47 49.90 21.69
C LYS A 553 23.91 48.73 20.86
N SER A 554 23.43 49.07 19.65
CA SER A 554 22.97 48.19 18.56
C SER A 554 21.96 47.08 18.92
N ARG A 555 20.68 47.33 18.61
CA ARG A 555 19.85 46.26 18.02
C ARG A 555 20.53 45.80 16.73
N ASP A 556 20.69 44.50 16.54
CA ASP A 556 21.28 43.95 15.32
C ASP A 556 20.20 43.75 14.24
N SER A 557 20.53 44.06 12.99
CA SER A 557 19.59 44.16 11.85
C SER A 557 19.32 42.83 11.14
N SER A 558 19.69 41.72 11.78
CA SER A 558 19.83 40.40 11.18
C SER A 558 18.53 39.56 11.12
N GLN A 559 17.49 39.89 11.92
CA GLN A 559 16.19 39.18 11.85
C GLN A 559 15.28 39.64 10.70
N ASP A 560 15.15 40.95 10.45
CA ASP A 560 14.27 41.49 9.39
C ASP A 560 14.77 41.09 7.98
N GLN A 561 16.10 41.11 7.76
CA GLN A 561 16.70 40.68 6.49
C GLN A 561 16.37 39.22 6.16
N GLY A 562 16.31 38.35 7.17
CA GLY A 562 15.99 36.93 7.01
C GLY A 562 14.54 36.66 6.57
N GLN A 563 13.60 37.56 6.85
CA GLN A 563 12.23 37.46 6.33
C GLN A 563 12.12 38.02 4.91
N MET A 564 12.73 39.17 4.62
CA MET A 564 12.68 39.77 3.27
C MET A 564 13.36 38.92 2.19
N LEU A 565 14.48 38.26 2.50
CA LEU A 565 15.14 37.32 1.58
C LEU A 565 14.22 36.15 1.17
N ARG A 566 13.31 35.72 2.04
CA ARG A 566 12.42 34.58 1.80
C ARG A 566 11.32 34.88 0.79
N THR A 567 10.84 36.11 0.67
CA THR A 567 9.82 36.50 -0.32
C THR A 567 10.40 36.70 -1.72
N ASP A 568 11.63 37.19 -1.83
CA ASP A 568 12.27 37.48 -3.13
C ASP A 568 12.83 36.23 -3.83
N LEU A 569 13.09 35.15 -3.09
CA LEU A 569 13.50 33.84 -3.63
C LEU A 569 12.31 33.00 -4.14
N LEU A 570 11.11 33.22 -3.62
CA LEU A 570 9.89 32.51 -4.05
C LEU A 570 9.26 33.08 -5.33
N SER A 571 9.66 34.28 -5.75
CA SER A 571 9.11 34.97 -6.92
C SER A 571 9.93 34.80 -8.22
N ASP A 572 11.20 34.39 -8.12
CA ASP A 572 12.08 34.16 -9.27
C ASP A 572 12.99 32.94 -9.05
N PRO A 573 12.70 31.79 -9.70
CA PRO A 573 13.50 30.58 -9.58
C PRO A 573 14.96 30.70 -10.02
N LEU A 574 15.34 31.73 -10.80
CA LEU A 574 16.74 31.91 -11.20
C LEU A 574 17.63 32.32 -10.02
N LYS A 575 17.06 32.93 -8.97
CA LYS A 575 17.81 33.38 -7.78
C LYS A 575 18.24 32.26 -6.83
N TYR A 576 17.79 31.01 -7.02
CA TYR A 576 18.17 29.90 -6.15
C TYR A 576 19.68 29.56 -6.23
N ALA A 577 20.36 29.91 -7.31
CA ALA A 577 21.80 29.78 -7.47
C ALA A 577 22.37 30.94 -8.29
N SER A 578 23.50 31.50 -7.85
CA SER A 578 24.16 32.66 -8.48
C SER A 578 24.88 32.32 -9.79
N ILE A 579 24.12 31.85 -10.79
CA ILE A 579 24.61 31.47 -12.13
C ILE A 579 24.03 32.44 -13.16
N ASP A 580 24.89 33.03 -13.99
CA ASP A 580 24.44 33.89 -15.08
C ASP A 580 23.94 33.06 -16.28
N VAL A 581 22.62 32.93 -16.36
CA VAL A 581 21.90 32.25 -17.46
C VAL A 581 22.13 32.92 -18.82
N SER A 582 22.53 34.20 -18.87
CA SER A 582 22.84 34.88 -20.13
C SER A 582 24.10 34.34 -20.83
N HIS A 583 24.95 33.62 -20.11
CA HIS A 583 26.12 32.95 -20.69
C HIS A 583 25.91 31.47 -21.03
N LEU A 584 24.81 30.84 -20.59
CA LEU A 584 24.50 29.43 -20.84
C LEU A 584 23.84 29.18 -22.22
N THR A 585 24.24 28.10 -22.89
CA THR A 585 23.63 27.60 -24.14
C THR A 585 22.81 26.34 -23.90
N THR A 586 21.98 25.93 -24.88
CA THR A 586 21.25 24.65 -24.82
C THR A 586 22.19 23.44 -24.66
N LYS A 587 23.44 23.54 -25.11
CA LYS A 587 24.45 22.47 -24.95
C LYS A 587 24.96 22.36 -23.52
N ASP A 588 25.04 23.46 -22.77
CA ASP A 588 25.55 23.45 -21.39
C ASP A 588 24.53 22.84 -20.42
N LEU A 589 23.24 22.92 -20.74
CA LEU A 589 22.19 22.20 -20.01
C LEU A 589 22.18 20.68 -20.27
N GLN A 590 22.75 20.21 -21.39
CA GLN A 590 22.83 18.77 -21.68
C GLN A 590 23.84 18.03 -20.78
N ASP A 591 24.80 18.73 -20.15
CA ASP A 591 25.55 18.19 -19.03
C ASP A 591 24.80 18.43 -17.70
N GLU A 592 23.75 17.64 -17.48
CA GLU A 592 22.96 17.67 -16.24
C GLU A 592 23.82 17.55 -14.98
N LYS A 593 24.97 16.85 -15.05
CA LYS A 593 25.88 16.65 -13.91
C LYS A 593 26.76 17.87 -13.67
N GLY A 594 27.31 18.46 -14.72
CA GLY A 594 28.07 19.71 -14.68
C GLY A 594 27.23 20.88 -14.17
N ILE A 595 26.03 21.05 -14.73
CA ILE A 595 25.14 22.17 -14.34
C ILE A 595 24.56 21.98 -12.92
N PHE A 596 24.22 20.76 -12.51
CA PHE A 596 23.82 20.49 -11.12
C PHE A 596 24.97 20.73 -10.12
N LYS A 597 26.21 20.40 -10.49
CA LYS A 597 27.39 20.72 -9.68
C LYS A 597 27.56 22.24 -9.54
N ALA A 598 27.50 23.00 -10.63
CA ALA A 598 27.58 24.46 -10.60
C ALA A 598 26.47 25.08 -9.74
N PHE A 599 25.24 24.55 -9.83
CA PHE A 599 24.11 24.94 -9.00
C PHE A 599 24.40 24.71 -7.51
N LEU A 600 24.89 23.54 -7.11
CA LEU A 600 25.29 23.25 -5.72
C LEU A 600 26.45 24.14 -5.23
N GLU A 601 27.38 24.51 -6.12
CA GLU A 601 28.51 25.38 -5.79
C GLU A 601 28.10 26.85 -5.60
N SER A 602 26.95 27.28 -6.11
CA SER A 602 26.44 28.66 -6.09
C SER A 602 25.07 28.83 -5.40
N TYR A 603 24.56 27.76 -4.77
CA TYR A 603 23.26 27.70 -4.12
C TYR A 603 23.12 28.66 -2.92
N TYR A 604 22.02 29.40 -2.85
CA TYR A 604 21.85 30.51 -1.89
C TYR A 604 22.02 30.14 -0.40
N ASN A 605 21.73 28.90 0.00
CA ASN A 605 21.81 28.45 1.40
C ASN A 605 23.02 27.54 1.71
N LYS A 606 24.04 27.55 0.84
CA LYS A 606 25.22 26.67 0.90
C LYS A 606 25.98 26.74 2.23
N ASP A 607 26.11 27.93 2.82
CA ASP A 607 26.93 28.12 4.02
C ASP A 607 26.23 27.62 5.29
N MET A 608 24.92 27.86 5.45
CA MET A 608 24.11 27.23 6.51
C MET A 608 24.14 25.71 6.42
N LEU A 609 24.06 25.16 5.20
CA LEU A 609 24.17 23.72 4.95
C LEU A 609 25.53 23.14 5.36
N ASN A 610 26.62 23.87 5.15
CA ASN A 610 27.95 23.45 5.55
C ASN A 610 28.16 23.61 7.06
N GLN A 611 27.63 24.68 7.67
CA GLN A 611 27.61 24.87 9.12
C GLN A 611 26.85 23.74 9.82
N ASN A 612 25.66 23.36 9.33
CA ASN A 612 24.89 22.25 9.90
C ASN A 612 25.64 20.92 9.78
N LYS A 613 26.28 20.62 8.63
CA LYS A 613 27.14 19.42 8.50
C LYS A 613 28.31 19.41 9.49
N ALA A 614 28.93 20.57 9.74
CA ALA A 614 30.02 20.70 10.70
C ALA A 614 29.53 20.48 12.15
N THR A 615 28.41 21.11 12.53
CA THR A 615 27.75 20.90 13.83
C THR A 615 27.40 19.43 14.06
N LEU A 616 26.81 18.76 13.06
CA LEU A 616 26.49 17.34 13.12
C LEU A 616 27.73 16.46 13.35
N SER A 617 28.82 16.76 12.63
CA SER A 617 30.11 16.06 12.79
C SER A 617 30.72 16.24 14.19
N THR A 618 30.51 17.38 14.83
CA THR A 618 30.93 17.62 16.22
C THR A 618 30.05 16.86 17.20
N MET A 619 28.72 16.96 17.08
CA MET A 619 27.77 16.23 17.94
C MET A 619 28.01 14.71 17.90
N TYR A 620 28.31 14.12 16.74
CA TYR A 620 28.65 12.70 16.65
C TYR A 620 29.93 12.29 17.40
N LYS A 621 30.92 13.19 17.53
CA LYS A 621 32.12 12.94 18.35
C LYS A 621 31.78 12.97 19.83
N GLU A 622 30.94 13.90 20.25
CA GLU A 622 30.44 14.02 21.63
C GLU A 622 29.56 12.82 22.02
N VAL A 623 28.65 12.37 21.15
CA VAL A 623 27.86 11.13 21.33
C VAL A 623 28.80 9.94 21.55
N LYS A 624 29.86 9.80 20.74
CA LYS A 624 30.83 8.71 20.90
C LYS A 624 31.55 8.80 22.25
N ALA A 625 32.05 9.98 22.63
CA ALA A 625 32.77 10.17 23.89
C ALA A 625 31.88 9.84 25.11
N LEU A 626 30.62 10.28 25.11
CA LEU A 626 29.67 9.96 26.17
C LEU A 626 29.29 8.47 26.20
N ALA A 627 29.16 7.81 25.04
CA ALA A 627 28.91 6.37 24.98
C ALA A 627 30.08 5.54 25.56
N GLU A 628 31.32 5.98 25.35
CA GLU A 628 32.50 5.37 26.00
C GLU A 628 32.49 5.56 27.53
N VAL A 629 32.03 6.73 28.03
CA VAL A 629 31.84 6.96 29.48
C VAL A 629 30.76 6.05 30.05
N VAL A 630 29.57 5.99 29.43
CA VAL A 630 28.47 5.11 29.87
C VAL A 630 28.89 3.64 29.94
N THR A 631 29.70 3.19 28.98
CA THR A 631 30.25 1.83 28.95
C THR A 631 31.19 1.58 30.14
N LYS A 632 32.19 2.45 30.34
CA LYS A 632 33.18 2.35 31.44
C LYS A 632 32.53 2.43 32.83
N SER A 633 31.57 3.34 33.02
CA SER A 633 30.83 3.44 34.29
C SER A 633 29.97 2.21 34.55
N LYS A 634 29.39 1.59 33.51
CA LYS A 634 28.63 0.33 33.66
C LYS A 634 29.54 -0.83 34.09
N GLU A 635 30.66 -1.04 33.39
CA GLU A 635 31.64 -2.07 33.71
C GLU A 635 32.19 -1.91 35.14
N SER A 636 32.47 -0.67 35.53
CA SER A 636 32.91 -0.32 36.90
C SER A 636 31.82 -0.62 37.93
N ALA A 637 30.56 -0.26 37.67
CA ALA A 637 29.44 -0.52 38.56
C ALA A 637 29.15 -2.02 38.73
N ASP A 638 29.26 -2.82 37.66
CA ASP A 638 29.04 -4.27 37.72
C ASP A 638 30.21 -4.98 38.44
N SER A 639 31.46 -4.53 38.26
CA SER A 639 32.62 -4.97 39.04
C SER A 639 32.49 -4.66 40.53
N LEU A 640 32.05 -3.45 40.89
CA LEU A 640 31.83 -3.05 42.30
C LEU A 640 30.73 -3.90 42.96
N LYS A 641 29.62 -4.18 42.26
CA LYS A 641 28.58 -5.10 42.76
C LYS A 641 29.13 -6.50 43.01
N GLN A 642 29.97 -7.02 42.11
CA GLN A 642 30.56 -8.35 42.25
C GLN A 642 31.52 -8.42 43.46
N GLN A 643 32.31 -7.38 43.70
CA GLN A 643 33.18 -7.28 44.88
C GLN A 643 32.35 -7.23 46.18
N ILE A 644 31.30 -6.40 46.24
CA ILE A 644 30.39 -6.34 47.39
C ILE A 644 29.75 -7.71 47.66
N PHE A 645 29.25 -8.39 46.61
CA PHE A 645 28.63 -9.71 46.73
C PHE A 645 29.59 -10.75 47.35
N VAL A 646 30.82 -10.85 46.82
CA VAL A 646 31.83 -11.82 47.30
C VAL A 646 32.27 -11.55 48.74
N ILE A 647 32.28 -10.28 49.19
CA ILE A 647 32.59 -9.96 50.58
C ILE A 647 31.41 -10.36 51.48
N VAL A 648 30.18 -9.94 51.17
CA VAL A 648 28.98 -10.24 51.99
C VAL A 648 28.72 -11.75 52.08
N GLU A 649 28.91 -12.51 50.99
CA GLU A 649 28.80 -13.98 50.98
C GLU A 649 29.83 -14.66 51.91
N ARG A 650 30.98 -14.02 52.16
CA ARG A 650 32.05 -14.55 53.04
C ARG A 650 31.96 -14.07 54.49
N SER A 651 31.53 -12.84 54.73
CA SER A 651 31.48 -12.24 56.07
C SER A 651 30.15 -12.49 56.80
N GLY A 652 29.05 -12.70 56.06
CA GLY A 652 27.69 -12.83 56.61
C GLY A 652 27.10 -11.53 57.20
N ASN A 653 27.93 -10.50 57.40
CA ASN A 653 27.59 -9.17 57.89
C ASN A 653 28.24 -8.10 57.00
N GLU A 654 27.65 -6.91 56.97
CA GLU A 654 28.25 -5.76 56.29
C GLU A 654 29.50 -5.25 57.03
N THR A 655 30.47 -4.71 56.29
CA THR A 655 31.77 -4.24 56.81
C THR A 655 32.11 -2.84 56.26
N GLU A 656 33.04 -2.13 56.91
CA GLU A 656 33.52 -0.82 56.45
C GLU A 656 34.05 -0.85 55.00
N GLU A 657 34.65 -1.97 54.58
CA GLU A 657 35.08 -2.20 53.20
C GLU A 657 33.88 -2.26 52.24
N THR A 658 32.80 -2.97 52.60
CA THR A 658 31.58 -2.97 51.78
C THR A 658 30.91 -1.61 51.72
N ASP A 659 30.95 -0.80 52.78
CA ASP A 659 30.37 0.54 52.79
C ASP A 659 31.17 1.53 51.93
N LEU A 660 32.50 1.41 51.90
CA LEU A 660 33.34 2.14 50.96
C LEU A 660 33.05 1.74 49.50
N LEU A 661 32.87 0.45 49.22
CA LEU A 661 32.48 -0.04 47.89
C LEU A 661 31.07 0.41 47.49
N LYS A 662 30.09 0.40 48.39
CA LYS A 662 28.73 0.96 48.17
C LYS A 662 28.80 2.46 47.84
N LYS A 663 29.64 3.22 48.55
CA LYS A 663 29.84 4.66 48.30
C LYS A 663 30.43 4.92 46.90
N ASN A 664 31.42 4.12 46.49
CA ASN A 664 31.98 4.19 45.14
C ASN A 664 30.94 3.80 44.08
N LEU A 665 30.15 2.75 44.32
CA LEU A 665 29.07 2.33 43.43
C LEU A 665 28.00 3.42 43.26
N ALA A 666 27.66 4.14 44.33
CA ALA A 666 26.74 5.29 44.27
C ALA A 666 27.31 6.44 43.43
N GLN A 667 28.60 6.76 43.57
CA GLN A 667 29.28 7.77 42.75
C GLN A 667 29.26 7.39 41.26
N THR A 668 29.67 6.16 40.92
CA THR A 668 29.64 5.66 39.54
C THR A 668 28.22 5.61 38.95
N ALA A 669 27.20 5.35 39.78
CA ALA A 669 25.79 5.39 39.36
C ALA A 669 25.31 6.83 39.03
N VAL A 670 25.79 7.85 39.74
CA VAL A 670 25.52 9.27 39.42
C VAL A 670 26.18 9.66 38.09
N GLU A 671 27.44 9.25 37.88
CA GLU A 671 28.17 9.50 36.62
C GLU A 671 27.49 8.83 35.42
N TYR A 672 27.14 7.54 35.54
CA TYR A 672 26.39 6.79 34.54
C TYR A 672 25.04 7.45 34.19
N LYS A 673 24.28 7.87 35.22
CA LYS A 673 23.00 8.56 35.04
C LYS A 673 23.17 9.92 34.34
N THR A 674 24.21 10.67 34.69
CA THR A 674 24.50 11.99 34.12
C THR A 674 24.89 11.89 32.63
N ALA A 675 25.78 10.95 32.29
CA ALA A 675 26.18 10.72 30.89
C ALA A 675 25.01 10.23 30.02
N ILE A 676 24.09 9.41 30.57
CA ILE A 676 22.86 9.03 29.87
C ILE A 676 21.93 10.23 29.63
N GLU A 677 21.78 11.13 30.60
CA GLU A 677 20.91 12.31 30.42
C GLU A 677 21.48 13.26 29.35
N GLN A 678 22.80 13.45 29.34
CA GLN A 678 23.49 14.20 28.28
C GLN A 678 23.31 13.56 26.90
N LEU A 679 23.41 12.22 26.79
CA LEU A 679 23.15 11.50 25.54
C LEU A 679 21.71 11.67 25.03
N LYS A 680 20.70 11.75 25.91
CA LYS A 680 19.31 12.02 25.49
C LYS A 680 19.18 13.40 24.85
N VAL A 681 19.70 14.44 25.52
CA VAL A 681 19.66 15.82 25.02
C VAL A 681 20.37 15.92 23.67
N LEU A 682 21.57 15.33 23.57
CA LEU A 682 22.37 15.35 22.36
C LEU A 682 21.71 14.56 21.22
N LYS A 683 21.05 13.43 21.50
CA LYS A 683 20.25 12.67 20.52
C LYS A 683 19.09 13.51 19.95
N VAL A 684 18.38 14.26 20.78
CA VAL A 684 17.29 15.15 20.30
C VAL A 684 17.84 16.24 19.37
N GLN A 685 19.01 16.81 19.68
CA GLN A 685 19.67 17.80 18.84
C GLN A 685 20.14 17.22 17.50
N VAL A 686 20.79 16.04 17.52
CA VAL A 686 21.20 15.30 16.32
C VAL A 686 20.00 15.01 15.42
N ASN A 687 18.96 14.35 15.94
CA ASN A 687 17.76 14.00 15.17
C ASN A 687 17.09 15.23 14.51
N SER A 688 17.02 16.35 15.25
CA SER A 688 16.45 17.61 14.73
C SER A 688 17.29 18.19 13.58
N LEU A 689 18.62 18.18 13.74
CA LEU A 689 19.54 18.70 12.75
C LEU A 689 19.61 17.81 11.48
N GLU A 690 19.52 16.49 11.64
CA GLU A 690 19.42 15.54 10.52
C GLU A 690 18.12 15.72 9.74
N SER A 691 16.98 15.88 10.42
CA SER A 691 15.69 16.18 9.79
C SER A 691 15.75 17.49 8.98
N SER A 692 16.37 18.54 9.55
CA SER A 692 16.63 19.80 8.85
C SER A 692 17.52 19.63 7.62
N LEU A 693 18.53 18.75 7.69
CA LEU A 693 19.43 18.47 6.57
C LEU A 693 18.75 17.64 5.46
N GLU A 694 17.87 16.69 5.81
CA GLU A 694 17.05 15.94 4.85
C GLU A 694 15.98 16.81 4.19
N GLN A 695 15.34 17.71 4.93
CA GLN A 695 14.44 18.68 4.31
C GLN A 695 15.21 19.58 3.33
N SER A 696 16.38 20.08 3.73
CA SER A 696 17.23 20.88 2.85
C SER A 696 17.67 20.12 1.58
N LYS A 697 17.87 18.78 1.65
CA LYS A 697 18.14 17.94 0.46
C LYS A 697 16.94 17.86 -0.50
N LYS A 698 15.70 17.86 0.02
CA LYS A 698 14.48 17.93 -0.81
C LYS A 698 14.35 19.32 -1.45
N ASP A 699 14.55 20.36 -0.66
CA ASP A 699 14.46 21.76 -1.10
C ASP A 699 15.46 22.03 -2.24
N ILE A 700 16.72 21.60 -2.11
CA ILE A 700 17.74 21.69 -3.17
C ILE A 700 17.26 21.05 -4.49
N LYS A 701 16.66 19.85 -4.43
CA LYS A 701 16.15 19.16 -5.63
C LYS A 701 14.99 19.93 -6.29
N MET A 702 14.05 20.41 -5.47
CA MET A 702 12.91 21.21 -5.93
C MET A 702 13.36 22.53 -6.57
N HIS A 703 14.26 23.25 -5.89
CA HIS A 703 14.85 24.50 -6.38
C HIS A 703 15.66 24.29 -7.65
N PHE A 704 16.44 23.21 -7.77
CA PHE A 704 17.16 22.88 -9.01
C PHE A 704 16.21 22.64 -10.19
N VAL A 705 15.14 21.87 -10.00
CA VAL A 705 14.16 21.62 -11.07
C VAL A 705 13.45 22.91 -11.50
N ALA A 706 13.09 23.78 -10.55
CA ALA A 706 12.49 25.08 -10.83
C ALA A 706 13.46 26.02 -11.58
N TRP A 707 14.71 26.12 -11.09
CA TRP A 707 15.79 26.90 -11.70
C TRP A 707 16.09 26.42 -13.13
N TYR A 708 16.28 25.11 -13.32
CA TYR A 708 16.63 24.49 -14.59
C TYR A 708 15.53 24.70 -15.65
N LYS A 709 14.26 24.53 -15.27
CA LYS A 709 13.11 24.79 -16.15
C LYS A 709 13.06 26.26 -16.60
N GLN A 710 13.31 27.19 -15.67
CA GLN A 710 13.31 28.62 -15.97
C GLN A 710 14.52 29.02 -16.84
N ALA A 711 15.70 28.47 -16.57
CA ALA A 711 16.92 28.67 -17.35
C ALA A 711 16.76 28.15 -18.79
N ALA A 712 16.27 26.91 -18.97
CA ALA A 712 15.97 26.35 -20.28
C ALA A 712 14.98 27.21 -21.08
N THR A 713 13.94 27.74 -20.43
CA THR A 713 12.94 28.63 -21.05
C THR A 713 13.58 29.95 -21.50
N ALA A 714 14.45 30.55 -20.68
CA ALA A 714 15.17 31.78 -21.03
C ALA A 714 16.15 31.57 -22.20
N ILE A 715 16.92 30.48 -22.20
CA ILE A 715 17.87 30.12 -23.25
C ILE A 715 17.15 29.85 -24.58
N ALA A 716 16.09 29.03 -24.57
CA ALA A 716 15.30 28.74 -25.77
C ALA A 716 14.65 30.02 -26.35
N THR A 717 14.13 30.91 -25.50
CA THR A 717 13.57 32.20 -25.93
C THR A 717 14.64 33.08 -26.57
N ARG A 718 15.86 33.10 -26.02
CA ARG A 718 17.00 33.85 -26.57
C ARG A 718 17.47 33.29 -27.91
N GLU A 719 17.69 31.98 -27.99
CA GLU A 719 18.09 31.33 -29.24
C GLU A 719 17.07 31.52 -30.36
N ASN A 720 15.77 31.48 -30.05
CA ASN A 720 14.72 31.69 -31.04
C ASN A 720 14.66 33.15 -31.52
N ARG A 721 14.90 34.14 -30.66
CA ARG A 721 15.07 35.55 -31.08
C ARG A 721 16.29 35.74 -31.99
N ILE A 722 17.41 35.08 -31.69
CA ILE A 722 18.61 35.11 -32.53
C ILE A 722 18.32 34.47 -33.90
N LYS A 723 17.66 33.31 -33.94
CA LYS A 723 17.26 32.63 -35.19
C LYS A 723 16.33 33.50 -36.04
N ALA A 724 15.33 34.16 -35.42
CA ALA A 724 14.42 35.08 -36.11
C ALA A 724 15.16 36.30 -36.70
N SER A 725 16.02 36.96 -35.92
CA SER A 725 16.81 38.10 -36.39
C SER A 725 17.78 37.74 -37.53
N ILE A 726 18.36 36.52 -37.50
CA ILE A 726 19.17 36.00 -38.61
C ILE A 726 18.31 35.78 -39.85
N GLN A 727 17.10 35.22 -39.72
CA GLN A 727 16.17 35.03 -40.84
C GLN A 727 15.73 36.37 -41.45
N GLU A 728 15.38 37.36 -40.64
CA GLU A 728 15.04 38.73 -41.08
C GLU A 728 16.23 39.38 -41.83
N THR A 729 17.45 39.24 -41.30
CA THR A 729 18.66 39.77 -41.94
C THR A 729 18.94 39.09 -43.28
N THR A 730 18.79 37.76 -43.37
CA THR A 730 18.94 37.05 -44.65
C THR A 730 17.84 37.36 -45.65
N ALA A 731 16.62 37.65 -45.20
CA ALA A 731 15.52 38.08 -46.06
C ALA A 731 15.75 39.50 -46.62
N SER A 732 16.22 40.44 -45.80
CA SER A 732 16.59 41.79 -46.25
C SER A 732 17.71 41.72 -47.29
N ASN A 733 18.81 41.02 -46.97
CA ASN A 733 19.95 40.88 -47.88
C ASN A 733 19.56 40.22 -49.22
N ALA A 734 18.59 39.29 -49.24
CA ALA A 734 18.08 38.72 -50.47
C ALA A 734 17.27 39.74 -51.29
N GLN A 735 16.41 40.54 -50.64
CA GLN A 735 15.63 41.59 -51.31
C GLN A 735 16.52 42.71 -51.88
N ASP A 736 17.59 43.09 -51.19
CA ASP A 736 18.57 44.06 -51.68
C ASP A 736 19.34 43.51 -52.91
N ILE A 737 19.72 42.23 -52.89
CA ILE A 737 20.35 41.56 -54.06
C ILE A 737 19.40 41.49 -55.26
N ASP A 738 18.14 41.08 -55.06
CA ASP A 738 17.14 41.03 -56.14
C ASP A 738 16.87 42.44 -56.72
N LYS A 739 16.92 43.48 -55.89
CA LYS A 739 16.78 44.89 -56.29
C LYS A 739 18.00 45.36 -57.10
N ASP A 740 19.22 45.09 -56.65
CA ASP A 740 20.44 45.43 -57.39
C ASP A 740 20.50 44.72 -58.76
N ILE A 741 20.02 43.47 -58.83
CA ILE A 741 19.85 42.73 -60.09
C ILE A 741 18.81 43.40 -61.00
N ALA A 742 17.69 43.86 -60.45
CA ALA A 742 16.66 44.57 -61.21
C ALA A 742 17.17 45.92 -61.76
N GLU A 743 17.87 46.72 -60.95
CA GLU A 743 18.49 47.98 -61.37
C GLU A 743 19.58 47.74 -62.45
N PHE A 744 20.38 46.67 -62.33
CA PHE A 744 21.34 46.26 -63.36
C PHE A 744 20.66 45.92 -64.70
N TYR A 745 19.57 45.14 -64.70
CA TYR A 745 18.83 44.85 -65.93
C TYR A 745 18.14 46.09 -66.51
N GLN A 746 17.66 47.01 -65.66
CA GLN A 746 17.07 48.27 -66.10
C GLN A 746 18.12 49.16 -66.79
N LEU A 747 19.32 49.32 -66.21
CA LEU A 747 20.46 49.98 -66.85
C LEU A 747 20.89 49.29 -68.15
N SER A 748 20.93 47.94 -68.17
CA SER A 748 21.27 47.17 -69.37
C SER A 748 20.27 47.40 -70.52
N SER A 749 18.97 47.54 -70.20
CA SER A 749 17.96 47.86 -71.22
C SER A 749 18.05 49.29 -71.74
N GLN A 750 18.39 50.27 -70.89
CA GLN A 750 18.67 51.64 -71.31
C GLN A 750 19.89 51.73 -72.23
N ILE A 751 20.98 51.00 -71.93
CA ILE A 751 22.18 50.94 -72.78
C ILE A 751 21.86 50.28 -74.14
N LYS A 752 20.98 49.27 -74.18
CA LYS A 752 20.49 48.66 -75.43
C LYS A 752 19.57 49.57 -76.26
N GLY A 753 19.06 50.66 -75.68
CA GLY A 753 18.30 51.70 -76.40
C GLY A 753 19.16 52.83 -76.99
N LEU A 754 20.49 52.74 -76.89
CA LEU A 754 21.45 53.77 -77.31
C LEU A 754 22.43 53.30 -78.41
N ASN A 755 22.08 52.24 -79.14
CA ASN A 755 22.75 51.78 -80.37
C ASN A 755 21.74 51.65 -81.51
#